data_AF-A0AA41JDP5-F1
#
_entry.id   AF-A0AA41JDP5-F1
#
_cell.length_a   1.000
_cell.length_b   1.000
_cell.length_c   1.000
_cell.angle_alpha   90.00
_cell.angle_beta   90.00
_cell.angle_gamma   90.00
#
_symmetry.space_group_name_H-M   'P 1'
#
loop_
_entity.id
_entity.type
_entity.pdbx_description
1 polymer ?
#
loop_
_entity_poly.entity_id
_entity_poly.type
_entity_poly.pdbx_seq_one_letter_code
_entity_poly.pdbx_strand_id
1 'polypeptide(L)'
;MPNIVVGRSEEDKEEHGLEGTGVIGKHLVGEDEEAHTANPLHFDVAKPHVVGVFGKRGTGKCLLPDEKVLTEKGLEKIEEVFERGREKGSLKKLDRDEQLYKCEELNVQSIDGEFKNQSNGVKAVYRKRVSEELFRVKTSSGRKVTVTLEHPLLTSEGWKDAGELEEGELIGVPRKLDMDFKDQRLEKPESFEEADYSNRNWRESELLESEGGDATKLSDGTGSFRRVLQEAENKDLIHLNEGMVQIAEKGQKELKERQTDQHYRLGKSTPIKVPEKVSQKIGEFLAFLLAEGHEQKVTNGNYRLMFTNTDQSLIDRFRRIGKELFDLEFHKMSEDTVYANSTALEEFLDVNGYSVCENSFNKEIPDFILTSSEETAVVFLKRYFESEANVTDQQIDLVTASKDIANALSYMLLRFGIVTRINQKEKYASNTEEKRVRSYYQLTISGSGQLEKFRDKIGFSVDRKSEKLSSTLNQSNTNVDVVECGNLLKECREKMGANRIQVATHKQSLKAYEDGKYKIGREKLGEIIENLESYLEEISRMKKQLDDQPTIEKVESFMEKSNVLWKELNKQQGYDRSDRRILTYKKYQKNPEKLAESVLSIFNDKNDLEEARNLIKKLQDLACSDVFWDEIEEIKEIDYEGWVYDLTVRENHSFTAGLGGVFCHNSYSMGTLVEECQQSDVSENISTIMIDPMGIFWSMKRPNERDVSMLDKWDMKPEAFDAQVYIPKGKTRDFDEKEMPYDDTFTLNPAQLTSEEWRMAFGLDSNTEMSILLERMCEDLTDEFGDEYRIKHMKKALEKYEFPEKTKRGLENRLRNAEDWGVFGEESSIDKLTEAGELSIVDVSVFGQLSGGTRVQALVVAILAKRILRRRMAARRLEELDEMQGLDRADEPIQWMLIDEAHEYLPAEGETPATNPLLRWVKIGREPGVSLVLCTQQPAKLHPNALSQMDLLLAHRLTAQQDIDALQEIMQTYMRYDLRHYIDALPDRPGTAMIMDDNSERAYPAQMRPRKSWHAGGTPDAFD
;
A
#
# COMPACT_ATOMS: atom_id res chain seq x y z
N MET A 1 10.14 30.67 28.77
CA MET A 1 11.23 31.16 27.90
C MET A 1 10.58 31.96 26.77
N PRO A 2 11.29 32.80 26.00
CA PRO A 2 10.68 33.46 24.85
C PRO A 2 10.25 32.43 23.81
N ASN A 3 9.14 32.69 23.12
CA ASN A 3 8.70 31.90 21.98
C ASN A 3 9.70 32.09 20.82
N ILE A 4 9.90 31.05 20.02
CA ILE A 4 10.80 31.12 18.87
C ILE A 4 9.97 31.48 17.65
N VAL A 5 10.32 32.57 16.96
CA VAL A 5 9.72 32.95 15.68
C VAL A 5 10.81 32.86 14.61
N VAL A 6 10.57 32.06 13.58
CA VAL A 6 11.40 31.96 12.37
C VAL A 6 10.81 32.80 11.24
N GLY A 7 11.67 33.41 10.43
CA GLY A 7 11.27 34.32 9.34
C GLY A 7 11.28 35.79 9.75
N ARG A 8 11.52 36.09 11.03
CA ARG A 8 11.60 37.47 11.54
C ARG A 8 13.01 37.87 11.93
N SER A 9 13.36 39.10 11.59
CA SER A 9 14.44 39.83 12.24
C SER A 9 14.15 40.04 13.73
N GLU A 10 15.15 40.38 14.55
CA GLU A 10 14.90 40.67 15.96
C GLU A 10 14.13 42.01 16.13
N GLU A 11 14.26 42.96 15.19
CA GLU A 11 13.49 44.23 15.17
C GLU A 11 11.99 43.96 14.97
N ASP A 12 11.63 43.09 14.02
CA ASP A 12 10.24 42.66 13.78
C ASP A 12 9.62 41.91 14.97
N LYS A 13 10.44 41.18 15.74
CA LYS A 13 10.00 40.50 16.97
C LYS A 13 9.77 41.49 18.11
N GLU A 14 10.52 42.59 18.16
CA GLU A 14 10.27 43.68 19.11
C GLU A 14 9.03 44.51 18.75
N GLU A 15 8.74 44.71 17.46
CA GLU A 15 7.58 45.48 16.98
C GLU A 15 6.26 44.68 17.00
N HIS A 16 6.23 43.51 16.36
CA HIS A 16 4.98 42.74 16.14
C HIS A 16 4.82 41.52 17.06
N GLY A 17 5.89 41.09 17.73
CA GLY A 17 5.85 39.91 18.62
C GLY A 17 5.40 38.64 17.89
N LEU A 18 4.18 38.16 18.21
CA LEU A 18 3.56 36.96 17.64
C LEU A 18 2.41 37.25 16.66
N GLU A 19 2.00 38.52 16.51
CA GLU A 19 0.98 38.92 15.54
C GLU A 19 1.43 38.52 14.13
N GLY A 20 0.57 37.87 13.35
CA GLY A 20 0.91 37.38 12.01
C GLY A 20 1.76 36.10 11.98
N THR A 21 1.77 35.30 13.04
CA THR A 21 2.55 34.04 13.10
C THR A 21 1.67 32.80 13.30
N GLY A 22 2.06 31.69 12.67
CA GLY A 22 1.45 30.38 12.87
C GLY A 22 2.37 29.38 13.57
N VAL A 23 1.83 28.40 14.28
CA VAL A 23 2.61 27.40 15.05
C VAL A 23 2.89 26.17 14.19
N ILE A 24 4.10 26.05 13.66
CA ILE A 24 4.49 24.92 12.79
C ILE A 24 5.10 23.74 13.55
N GLY A 25 5.52 23.94 14.81
CA GLY A 25 6.19 22.91 15.59
C GLY A 25 6.58 23.34 17.01
N LYS A 26 7.46 22.55 17.62
CA LYS A 26 8.12 22.84 18.91
C LYS A 26 9.63 22.66 18.73
N HIS A 27 10.41 23.55 19.30
CA HIS A 27 11.87 23.45 19.31
C HIS A 27 12.33 22.27 20.17
N LEU A 28 13.39 21.60 19.73
CA LEU A 28 14.02 20.46 20.40
C LEU A 28 15.24 20.88 21.22
N VAL A 29 15.36 20.31 22.41
CA VAL A 29 16.48 20.56 23.34
C VAL A 29 17.05 19.21 23.78
N GLY A 30 18.36 19.04 23.60
CA GLY A 30 19.06 17.76 23.72
C GLY A 30 19.56 17.27 22.36
N GLU A 31 20.39 16.23 22.39
CA GLU A 31 20.89 15.49 21.22
C GLU A 31 20.37 14.06 21.32
N ASP A 32 20.17 13.39 20.18
CA ASP A 32 19.73 11.99 20.07
C ASP A 32 18.50 11.67 20.95
N GLU A 33 18.48 10.53 21.65
CA GLU A 33 17.33 10.07 22.46
C GLU A 33 16.96 10.99 23.63
N GLU A 34 17.90 11.82 24.13
CA GLU A 34 17.63 12.77 25.23
C GLU A 34 16.86 14.03 24.75
N ALA A 35 16.66 14.19 23.43
CA ALA A 35 16.02 15.35 22.84
C ALA A 35 14.51 15.42 23.12
N HIS A 36 14.09 16.43 23.86
CA HIS A 36 12.69 16.69 24.23
C HIS A 36 12.17 18.00 23.62
N THR A 37 10.86 18.10 23.44
CA THR A 37 10.23 19.34 22.95
C THR A 37 10.14 20.38 24.07
N ALA A 38 10.44 21.63 23.73
CA ALA A 38 10.47 22.75 24.66
C ALA A 38 9.49 23.86 24.26
N ASN A 39 9.98 24.94 23.65
CA ASN A 39 9.14 26.10 23.30
C ASN A 39 8.41 25.88 21.96
N PRO A 40 7.19 26.41 21.79
CA PRO A 40 6.56 26.51 20.48
C PRO A 40 7.45 27.24 19.48
N LEU A 41 7.44 26.75 18.25
CA LEU A 41 8.14 27.34 17.11
C LEU A 41 7.09 27.89 16.15
N HIS A 42 7.09 29.22 16.09
CA HIS A 42 6.22 30.04 15.26
C HIS A 42 6.91 30.36 13.93
N PHE A 43 6.15 30.40 12.87
CA PHE A 43 6.54 30.74 11.51
C PHE A 43 5.81 32.01 11.10
N ASP A 44 6.54 32.97 10.53
CA ASP A 44 5.94 34.20 10.02
C ASP A 44 5.16 33.92 8.74
N VAL A 45 3.86 34.22 8.74
CA VAL A 45 3.00 34.15 7.55
C VAL A 45 2.61 35.54 7.04
N ALA A 46 2.76 36.57 7.87
CA ALA A 46 2.46 37.95 7.52
C ALA A 46 3.52 38.58 6.61
N LYS A 47 4.75 38.04 6.57
CA LYS A 47 5.81 38.52 5.68
C LYS A 47 6.04 37.61 4.47
N PRO A 48 6.56 38.16 3.35
CA PRO A 48 6.84 37.38 2.15
C PRO A 48 8.14 36.55 2.27
N HIS A 49 8.05 35.24 2.05
CA HIS A 49 9.17 34.30 2.22
C HIS A 49 9.40 33.41 0.98
N VAL A 50 10.66 33.05 0.74
CA VAL A 50 11.03 31.95 -0.17
C VAL A 50 11.48 30.79 0.70
N VAL A 51 10.66 29.74 0.77
CA VAL A 51 10.80 28.64 1.72
C VAL A 51 11.19 27.36 1.00
N GLY A 52 12.26 26.71 1.45
CA GLY A 52 12.60 25.34 1.06
C GLY A 52 12.07 24.33 2.07
N VAL A 53 11.33 23.32 1.63
CA VAL A 53 10.92 22.18 2.46
C VAL A 53 11.56 20.91 1.88
N PHE A 54 12.58 20.39 2.56
CA PHE A 54 13.46 19.36 2.03
C PHE A 54 13.47 18.10 2.88
N GLY A 55 13.68 16.96 2.22
CA GLY A 55 13.78 15.66 2.88
C GLY A 55 12.46 15.18 3.52
N LYS A 56 11.30 15.74 3.12
CA LYS A 56 9.95 15.38 3.56
C LYS A 56 9.71 13.85 3.45
N ARG A 57 10.10 13.09 4.48
CA ARG A 57 9.58 11.78 4.95
C ARG A 57 9.38 10.61 3.95
N GLY A 58 9.60 10.78 2.64
CA GLY A 58 9.10 9.88 1.58
C GLY A 58 10.14 8.89 1.04
N THR A 59 11.43 9.15 1.24
CA THR A 59 12.58 8.35 0.75
C THR A 59 13.32 7.59 1.87
N GLY A 60 12.69 7.47 3.04
CA GLY A 60 13.21 6.68 4.15
C GLY A 60 12.67 5.25 4.17
N LYS A 61 11.38 5.09 3.85
CA LYS A 61 10.54 3.93 4.17
C LYS A 61 10.91 2.69 3.37
N CYS A 62 11.95 1.99 3.81
CA CYS A 62 12.52 0.90 3.04
C CYS A 62 12.67 -0.37 3.89
N LEU A 63 12.83 -1.50 3.19
CA LEU A 63 13.04 -2.83 3.75
C LEU A 63 14.42 -3.37 3.37
N LEU A 64 14.92 -4.33 4.16
CA LEU A 64 16.13 -5.08 3.81
C LEU A 64 15.96 -5.85 2.48
N PRO A 65 17.06 -6.10 1.72
CA PRO A 65 17.02 -6.78 0.43
C PRO A 65 16.36 -8.15 0.46
N ASP A 66 16.52 -8.89 1.57
CA ASP A 66 16.04 -10.26 1.75
C ASP A 66 14.61 -10.37 2.32
N GLU A 67 13.97 -9.25 2.65
CA GLU A 67 12.57 -9.29 3.08
C GLU A 67 11.67 -9.68 1.91
N LYS A 68 10.81 -10.67 2.15
CA LYS A 68 9.94 -11.26 1.13
C LYS A 68 8.68 -10.40 0.97
N VAL A 69 8.30 -10.10 -0.27
CA VAL A 69 7.05 -9.41 -0.64
C VAL A 69 6.16 -10.38 -1.40
N LEU A 70 4.85 -10.37 -1.14
CA LEU A 70 3.90 -11.18 -1.88
C LEU A 70 3.47 -10.49 -3.18
N THR A 71 3.79 -11.11 -4.31
CA THR A 71 3.50 -10.63 -5.67
C THR A 71 2.59 -11.59 -6.43
N GLU A 72 2.19 -11.23 -7.66
CA GLU A 72 1.46 -12.13 -8.55
C GLU A 72 2.24 -13.40 -8.93
N LYS A 73 3.57 -13.42 -8.75
CA LYS A 73 4.42 -14.59 -9.01
C LYS A 73 4.69 -15.45 -7.79
N GLY A 74 4.71 -14.86 -6.59
CA GLY A 74 4.86 -15.61 -5.35
C GLY A 74 5.53 -14.83 -4.23
N LEU A 75 6.43 -15.46 -3.47
CA LEU A 75 7.18 -14.82 -2.39
C LEU A 75 8.59 -14.48 -2.88
N GLU A 76 8.73 -13.29 -3.44
CA GLU A 76 9.99 -12.79 -3.99
C GLU A 76 10.70 -11.92 -2.96
N LYS A 77 12.04 -11.89 -2.98
CA LYS A 77 12.79 -10.88 -2.21
C LYS A 77 12.50 -9.50 -2.80
N ILE A 78 12.39 -8.47 -1.99
CA ILE A 78 12.12 -7.11 -2.50
C ILE A 78 13.20 -6.62 -3.49
N GLU A 79 14.45 -7.10 -3.35
CA GLU A 79 15.52 -6.90 -4.34
C GLU A 79 15.21 -7.56 -5.70
N GLU A 80 14.66 -8.79 -5.72
CA GLU A 80 14.26 -9.49 -6.94
C GLU A 80 13.07 -8.78 -7.62
N VAL A 81 12.11 -8.29 -6.83
CA VAL A 81 10.99 -7.45 -7.30
C VAL A 81 11.52 -6.15 -7.91
N PHE A 82 12.51 -5.51 -7.29
CA PHE A 82 13.15 -4.31 -7.81
C PHE A 82 13.90 -4.58 -9.12
N GLU A 83 14.73 -5.62 -9.19
CA GLU A 83 15.51 -5.93 -10.39
C GLU A 83 14.59 -6.25 -11.59
N ARG A 84 13.48 -6.98 -11.37
CA ARG A 84 12.42 -7.17 -12.36
C ARG A 84 11.70 -5.87 -12.73
N GLY A 85 11.41 -5.02 -11.74
CA GLY A 85 10.82 -3.70 -11.95
C GLY A 85 11.74 -2.75 -12.72
N ARG A 86 13.06 -2.92 -12.61
CA ARG A 86 14.08 -2.27 -13.43
C ARG A 86 14.06 -2.77 -14.87
N GLU A 87 14.04 -4.09 -15.08
CA GLU A 87 14.10 -4.70 -16.41
C GLU A 87 12.88 -4.39 -17.28
N LYS A 88 11.69 -4.41 -16.66
CA LYS A 88 10.42 -4.08 -17.32
C LYS A 88 10.10 -2.59 -17.32
N GLY A 89 10.62 -1.86 -16.34
CA GLY A 89 10.26 -0.46 -16.09
C GLY A 89 11.02 0.54 -16.95
N SER A 90 10.56 1.79 -16.86
CA SER A 90 11.29 2.94 -17.39
C SER A 90 12.09 3.60 -16.27
N LEU A 91 13.38 3.85 -16.53
CA LEU A 91 14.25 4.53 -15.58
C LEU A 91 13.70 5.93 -15.24
N LYS A 92 13.68 6.27 -13.94
CA LYS A 92 13.26 7.59 -13.42
C LYS A 92 14.35 8.31 -12.63
N LYS A 93 15.14 7.58 -11.85
CA LYS A 93 16.34 8.10 -11.14
C LYS A 93 17.42 7.03 -11.19
N LEU A 94 18.62 7.41 -11.65
CA LEU A 94 19.82 6.57 -11.55
C LEU A 94 20.91 7.44 -10.95
N ASP A 95 21.29 7.10 -9.72
CA ASP A 95 22.36 7.71 -8.96
C ASP A 95 23.25 6.58 -8.41
N ARG A 96 24.43 6.94 -7.89
CA ARG A 96 25.37 6.03 -7.25
C ARG A 96 24.71 5.27 -6.09
N ASP A 97 23.95 5.99 -5.28
CA ASP A 97 23.41 5.51 -4.01
C ASP A 97 21.86 5.49 -4.00
N GLU A 98 21.19 5.82 -5.11
CA GLU A 98 19.72 5.78 -5.22
C GLU A 98 19.23 5.44 -6.64
N GLN A 99 18.20 4.60 -6.77
CA GLN A 99 17.67 4.16 -8.06
C GLN A 99 16.14 4.02 -8.00
N LEU A 100 15.44 4.54 -9.03
CA LEU A 100 13.98 4.50 -9.16
C LEU A 100 13.61 4.11 -10.60
N TYR A 101 12.74 3.11 -10.73
CA TYR A 101 12.20 2.66 -12.00
C TYR A 101 10.67 2.67 -11.95
N LYS A 102 10.02 3.37 -12.89
CA LYS A 102 8.56 3.32 -13.03
C LYS A 102 8.19 1.99 -13.69
N CYS A 103 7.48 1.14 -12.97
CA CYS A 103 6.97 -0.14 -13.44
C CYS A 103 5.47 -0.19 -13.18
N GLU A 104 4.69 -0.76 -14.10
CA GLU A 104 3.22 -0.90 -13.98
C GLU A 104 2.75 -2.34 -14.25
N GLU A 105 3.67 -3.30 -14.37
CA GLU A 105 3.39 -4.71 -14.71
C GLU A 105 3.39 -5.65 -13.51
N LEU A 106 3.52 -5.14 -12.29
CA LEU A 106 3.66 -5.92 -11.05
C LEU A 106 2.52 -5.57 -10.11
N ASN A 107 1.96 -6.57 -9.43
CA ASN A 107 0.95 -6.40 -8.39
C ASN A 107 1.48 -6.90 -7.04
N VAL A 108 1.00 -6.31 -5.96
CA VAL A 108 1.32 -6.73 -4.59
C VAL A 108 0.08 -6.78 -3.72
N GLN A 109 0.13 -7.63 -2.69
CA GLN A 109 -0.89 -7.64 -1.65
C GLN A 109 -0.83 -6.35 -0.84
N SER A 110 -1.88 -5.56 -0.90
CA SER A 110 -2.11 -4.31 -0.15
C SER A 110 -3.33 -4.43 0.77
N ILE A 111 -3.56 -3.39 1.56
CA ILE A 111 -4.76 -3.20 2.39
C ILE A 111 -5.35 -1.81 2.18
N ASP A 112 -6.67 -1.72 2.14
CA ASP A 112 -7.42 -0.48 1.91
C ASP A 112 -7.93 0.21 3.19
N GLY A 113 -8.70 1.28 2.99
CA GLY A 113 -9.35 2.08 4.03
C GLY A 113 -10.57 1.45 4.71
N GLU A 114 -10.89 0.18 4.42
CA GLU A 114 -11.93 -0.59 5.12
C GLU A 114 -11.35 -1.87 5.78
N PHE A 115 -10.02 -1.92 5.95
CA PHE A 115 -9.24 -3.08 6.38
C PHE A 115 -9.51 -4.33 5.54
N LYS A 116 -9.72 -4.16 4.23
CA LYS A 116 -9.85 -5.24 3.26
C LYS A 116 -8.57 -5.40 2.46
N ASN A 117 -8.21 -6.65 2.24
CA ASN A 117 -7.09 -7.01 1.40
C ASN A 117 -7.42 -6.75 -0.08
N GLN A 118 -6.47 -6.18 -0.82
CA GLN A 118 -6.59 -5.94 -2.26
C GLN A 118 -5.26 -6.22 -2.99
N SER A 119 -5.33 -6.68 -4.24
CA SER A 119 -4.16 -6.85 -5.12
C SER A 119 -3.92 -5.59 -5.97
N ASN A 120 -3.00 -4.72 -5.55
CA ASN A 120 -2.79 -3.41 -6.17
C ASN A 120 -1.53 -3.35 -7.01
N GLY A 121 -1.60 -2.60 -8.11
CA GLY A 121 -0.46 -2.41 -9.02
C GLY A 121 0.63 -1.54 -8.40
N VAL A 122 1.87 -1.98 -8.53
CA VAL A 122 3.07 -1.15 -8.30
C VAL A 122 3.12 -0.05 -9.37
N LYS A 123 3.51 1.16 -8.99
CA LYS A 123 3.74 2.35 -9.83
C LYS A 123 5.23 2.60 -10.06
N ALA A 124 6.05 2.30 -9.06
CA ALA A 124 7.51 2.38 -9.14
C ALA A 124 8.18 1.44 -8.13
N VAL A 125 9.38 0.98 -8.48
CA VAL A 125 10.30 0.28 -7.58
C VAL A 125 11.48 1.20 -7.24
N TYR A 126 11.86 1.26 -5.97
CA TYR A 126 12.90 2.14 -5.44
C TYR A 126 13.95 1.32 -4.70
N ARG A 127 15.22 1.77 -4.77
CA ARG A 127 16.25 1.38 -3.82
C ARG A 127 17.19 2.54 -3.49
N LYS A 128 17.76 2.47 -2.30
CA LYS A 128 18.64 3.47 -1.70
C LYS A 128 19.75 2.78 -0.94
N ARG A 129 20.97 3.31 -0.96
CA ARG A 129 22.05 2.86 -0.09
C ARG A 129 22.02 3.66 1.19
N VAL A 130 22.04 2.96 2.32
CA VAL A 130 21.97 3.54 3.67
C VAL A 130 23.10 3.00 4.54
N SER A 131 23.34 3.69 5.64
CA SER A 131 24.32 3.38 6.68
C SER A 131 23.72 3.83 8.01
N GLU A 132 22.68 3.14 8.44
CA GLU A 132 21.80 3.52 9.55
C GLU A 132 21.34 2.27 10.31
N GLU A 133 20.75 2.47 11.49
CA GLU A 133 20.13 1.38 12.24
C GLU A 133 18.77 1.04 11.63
N LEU A 134 18.44 -0.25 11.58
CA LEU A 134 17.15 -0.76 11.11
C LEU A 134 16.41 -1.46 12.24
N PHE A 135 15.09 -1.26 12.29
CA PHE A 135 14.21 -1.82 13.29
C PHE A 135 13.64 -3.15 12.80
N ARG A 136 13.96 -4.22 13.52
CA ARG A 136 13.34 -5.53 13.37
C ARG A 136 12.20 -5.66 14.36
N VAL A 137 10.97 -5.57 13.85
CA VAL A 137 9.76 -5.80 14.64
C VAL A 137 9.36 -7.27 14.49
N LYS A 138 9.15 -7.95 15.63
CA LYS A 138 8.71 -9.35 15.70
C LYS A 138 7.45 -9.45 16.58
N THR A 139 6.44 -10.14 16.08
CA THR A 139 5.15 -10.28 16.76
C THR A 139 5.06 -11.55 17.61
N SER A 140 4.01 -11.65 18.43
CA SER A 140 3.66 -12.78 19.26
C SER A 140 3.32 -14.03 18.45
N SER A 141 2.75 -13.86 17.24
CA SER A 141 2.62 -14.97 16.29
C SER A 141 3.95 -15.32 15.60
N GLY A 142 5.06 -14.64 15.92
CA GLY A 142 6.36 -14.82 15.30
C GLY A 142 6.45 -14.35 13.85
N ARG A 143 5.54 -13.46 13.42
CA ARG A 143 5.76 -12.67 12.21
C ARG A 143 6.91 -11.73 12.44
N LYS A 144 7.57 -11.31 11.36
CA LYS A 144 8.76 -10.46 11.46
C LYS A 144 9.00 -9.66 10.20
N VAL A 145 9.31 -8.38 10.35
CA VAL A 145 9.79 -7.52 9.27
C VAL A 145 10.97 -6.68 9.78
N THR A 146 11.93 -6.37 8.90
CA THR A 146 13.05 -5.47 9.18
C THR A 146 12.93 -4.24 8.28
N VAL A 147 12.80 -3.07 8.90
CA VAL A 147 12.44 -1.80 8.25
C VAL A 147 13.30 -0.64 8.78
N THR A 148 13.29 0.50 8.10
CA THR A 148 13.84 1.76 8.66
C THR A 148 12.93 2.33 9.77
N LEU A 149 13.44 3.23 10.61
CA LEU A 149 12.70 3.75 11.77
C LEU A 149 11.40 4.47 11.37
N GLU A 150 11.40 5.24 10.30
CA GLU A 150 10.22 5.94 9.74
C GLU A 150 9.23 5.06 8.94
N HIS A 151 9.42 3.74 8.96
CA HIS A 151 8.53 2.85 8.23
C HIS A 151 7.24 2.64 9.05
N PRO A 152 6.07 3.11 8.60
CA PRO A 152 4.85 3.00 9.37
C PRO A 152 4.33 1.58 9.28
N LEU A 153 4.07 1.00 10.44
CA LEU A 153 3.29 -0.22 10.58
C LEU A 153 1.87 0.18 11.01
N LEU A 154 0.89 -0.59 10.58
CA LEU A 154 -0.51 -0.36 10.94
C LEU A 154 -0.72 -0.68 12.42
N THR A 155 -1.42 0.16 13.17
CA THR A 155 -1.87 -0.06 14.56
C THR A 155 -3.37 0.17 14.69
N SER A 156 -3.93 -0.06 15.88
CA SER A 156 -5.35 0.22 16.16
C SER A 156 -5.71 1.70 16.31
N GLU A 157 -4.73 2.61 16.28
CA GLU A 157 -4.92 4.07 16.26
C GLU A 157 -4.41 4.69 14.93
N GLY A 158 -4.36 3.88 13.86
CA GLY A 158 -3.81 4.28 12.56
C GLY A 158 -2.35 3.86 12.40
N TRP A 159 -1.61 4.54 11.51
CA TRP A 159 -0.27 4.12 11.11
C TRP A 159 0.80 4.82 11.94
N LYS A 160 1.73 4.04 12.50
CA LYS A 160 2.75 4.50 13.45
C LYS A 160 4.12 4.03 13.01
N ASP A 161 5.10 4.93 13.00
CA ASP A 161 6.46 4.66 12.53
C ASP A 161 7.16 3.64 13.45
N ALA A 162 7.94 2.72 12.86
CA ALA A 162 8.51 1.57 13.56
C ALA A 162 9.39 1.95 14.76
N GLY A 163 10.07 3.10 14.71
CA GLY A 163 10.86 3.63 15.83
C GLY A 163 10.03 4.19 17.01
N GLU A 164 8.73 4.38 16.85
CA GLU A 164 7.84 4.81 17.95
C GLU A 164 7.12 3.64 18.64
N LEU A 165 7.20 2.42 18.09
CA LEU A 165 6.50 1.25 18.62
C LEU A 165 7.18 0.73 19.90
N GLU A 166 6.37 0.23 20.84
CA GLU A 166 6.85 -0.42 22.07
C GLU A 166 6.46 -1.91 22.10
N GLU A 167 7.25 -2.73 22.80
CA GLU A 167 6.90 -4.14 23.04
C GLU A 167 5.57 -4.23 23.82
N GLY A 168 4.65 -5.07 23.33
CA GLY A 168 3.29 -5.18 23.87
C GLY A 168 2.21 -4.36 23.14
N GLU A 169 2.58 -3.42 22.26
CA GLU A 169 1.61 -2.77 21.35
C GLU A 169 1.07 -3.76 20.30
N LEU A 170 -0.09 -3.47 19.71
CA LEU A 170 -0.69 -4.27 18.63
C LEU A 170 -0.41 -3.65 17.26
N ILE A 171 0.15 -4.45 16.34
CA ILE A 171 0.23 -4.11 14.93
C ILE A 171 -0.72 -4.95 14.07
N GLY A 172 -1.21 -4.33 13.00
CA GLY A 172 -2.07 -4.96 12.00
C GLY A 172 -1.24 -5.79 11.03
N VAL A 173 -1.62 -7.05 10.87
CA VAL A 173 -1.00 -8.00 9.93
C VAL A 173 -2.08 -8.78 9.18
N PRO A 174 -1.80 -9.42 8.02
CA PRO A 174 -2.82 -10.09 7.24
C PRO A 174 -3.45 -11.28 7.99
N ARG A 175 -4.80 -11.34 7.98
CA ARG A 175 -5.63 -12.45 8.48
C ARG A 175 -6.08 -13.41 7.36
N LYS A 176 -6.13 -12.88 6.15
CA LYS A 176 -6.38 -13.56 4.87
C LYS A 176 -5.42 -12.97 3.82
N LEU A 177 -5.45 -13.47 2.58
CA LEU A 177 -4.89 -12.83 1.40
C LEU A 177 -5.98 -12.67 0.33
N ASP A 178 -5.81 -11.72 -0.58
CA ASP A 178 -6.69 -11.50 -1.73
C ASP A 178 -5.84 -11.27 -3.00
N MET A 179 -5.57 -12.39 -3.70
CA MET A 179 -4.65 -12.50 -4.83
C MET A 179 -5.20 -13.53 -5.83
N ASP A 180 -5.25 -13.18 -7.12
CA ASP A 180 -5.83 -14.00 -8.19
C ASP A 180 -4.87 -15.11 -8.70
N PHE A 181 -4.61 -16.08 -7.82
CA PHE A 181 -3.68 -17.19 -8.04
C PHE A 181 -4.28 -18.35 -8.88
N LYS A 182 -3.53 -18.84 -9.88
CA LYS A 182 -4.00 -19.76 -10.93
C LYS A 182 -2.92 -20.77 -11.32
N ASP A 183 -3.34 -21.96 -11.75
CA ASP A 183 -2.42 -22.99 -12.26
C ASP A 183 -1.69 -22.49 -13.51
N GLN A 184 -0.39 -22.25 -13.37
CA GLN A 184 0.48 -21.72 -14.42
C GLN A 184 0.84 -22.77 -15.48
N ARG A 185 1.35 -22.33 -16.64
CA ARG A 185 1.97 -23.22 -17.62
C ARG A 185 3.35 -23.65 -17.12
N LEU A 186 3.74 -24.90 -17.37
CA LEU A 186 5.09 -25.39 -17.10
C LEU A 186 5.89 -25.42 -18.40
N GLU A 187 7.15 -25.02 -18.33
CA GLU A 187 8.04 -24.95 -19.48
C GLU A 187 8.69 -26.30 -19.77
N LYS A 188 8.74 -26.67 -21.06
CA LYS A 188 9.55 -27.79 -21.53
C LYS A 188 10.97 -27.26 -21.79
N PRO A 189 12.02 -27.79 -21.14
CA PRO A 189 13.40 -27.39 -21.39
C PRO A 189 13.77 -27.39 -22.87
N GLU A 190 14.55 -26.42 -23.33
CA GLU A 190 15.04 -26.39 -24.73
C GLU A 190 15.94 -27.58 -25.06
N SER A 191 16.65 -28.10 -24.06
CA SER A 191 17.54 -29.26 -24.11
C SER A 191 16.82 -30.61 -24.37
N PHE A 192 15.48 -30.60 -24.44
CA PHE A 192 14.65 -31.80 -24.58
C PHE A 192 14.36 -32.19 -26.03
N GLU A 193 14.87 -33.36 -26.40
CA GLU A 193 14.57 -34.06 -27.66
C GLU A 193 13.30 -34.90 -27.53
N GLU A 194 12.41 -34.84 -28.54
CA GLU A 194 11.25 -35.75 -28.62
C GLU A 194 11.70 -37.21 -28.71
N ALA A 195 11.12 -38.05 -27.87
CA ALA A 195 11.43 -39.47 -27.84
C ALA A 195 10.55 -40.25 -28.82
N ASP A 196 11.07 -40.53 -30.02
CA ASP A 196 10.44 -41.50 -30.92
C ASP A 196 10.35 -42.89 -30.26
N TYR A 197 9.14 -43.23 -29.83
CA TYR A 197 8.80 -44.51 -29.21
C TYR A 197 8.82 -45.69 -30.17
N SER A 198 8.93 -45.46 -31.48
CA SER A 198 8.94 -46.54 -32.49
C SER A 198 10.11 -47.53 -32.32
N ASN A 199 11.13 -47.18 -31.51
CA ASN A 199 12.36 -47.96 -31.32
C ASN A 199 12.54 -48.61 -29.93
N ARG A 200 11.56 -48.58 -29.01
CA ARG A 200 11.64 -49.48 -27.83
C ARG A 200 11.15 -50.88 -28.23
N ASN A 201 12.04 -51.87 -28.23
CA ASN A 201 11.74 -53.31 -28.28
C ASN A 201 11.06 -53.80 -26.98
N TRP A 202 10.12 -53.04 -26.42
CA TRP A 202 9.48 -53.36 -25.15
C TRP A 202 8.13 -54.02 -25.40
N ARG A 203 7.92 -55.20 -24.79
CA ARG A 203 6.65 -55.93 -24.70
C ARG A 203 6.09 -56.59 -25.98
N GLU A 204 6.90 -56.86 -27.01
CA GLU A 204 6.50 -57.88 -28.01
C GLU A 204 6.21 -59.23 -27.31
N SER A 205 7.09 -59.65 -26.39
CA SER A 205 6.96 -60.89 -25.63
C SER A 205 5.78 -60.90 -24.65
N GLU A 206 5.58 -59.86 -23.83
CA GLU A 206 4.49 -59.84 -22.85
C GLU A 206 3.09 -59.80 -23.50
N LEU A 207 2.92 -59.12 -24.65
CA LEU A 207 1.65 -59.17 -25.37
C LEU A 207 1.40 -60.58 -25.94
N LEU A 208 2.42 -61.20 -26.54
CA LEU A 208 2.34 -62.55 -27.10
C LEU A 208 2.05 -63.62 -26.03
N GLU A 209 2.71 -63.56 -24.88
CA GLU A 209 2.50 -64.50 -23.77
C GLU A 209 1.10 -64.37 -23.15
N SER A 210 0.56 -63.14 -23.04
CA SER A 210 -0.75 -62.91 -22.43
C SER A 210 -1.93 -63.50 -23.21
N GLU A 211 -1.79 -63.66 -24.53
CA GLU A 211 -2.81 -64.21 -25.44
C GLU A 211 -2.49 -65.66 -25.87
N GLY A 212 -1.52 -66.33 -25.21
CA GLY A 212 -1.18 -67.74 -25.46
C GLY A 212 -0.35 -68.01 -26.71
N GLY A 213 0.33 -67.00 -27.26
CA GLY A 213 1.22 -67.12 -28.41
C GLY A 213 2.58 -67.72 -28.07
N ASP A 214 3.06 -68.63 -28.92
CA ASP A 214 4.40 -69.23 -28.80
C ASP A 214 5.47 -68.28 -29.36
N ALA A 215 6.11 -67.52 -28.47
CA ALA A 215 7.15 -66.54 -28.79
C ALA A 215 8.35 -67.14 -29.54
N THR A 216 8.55 -68.47 -29.53
CA THR A 216 9.67 -69.09 -30.26
C THR A 216 9.52 -69.05 -31.78
N LYS A 217 8.28 -68.93 -32.31
CA LYS A 217 7.98 -68.89 -33.76
C LYS A 217 8.25 -67.54 -34.46
N LEU A 218 8.80 -66.58 -33.74
CA LEU A 218 9.34 -65.33 -34.29
C LEU A 218 10.88 -65.34 -34.33
N SER A 219 11.53 -66.35 -33.76
CA SER A 219 13.01 -66.49 -33.78
C SER A 219 13.57 -66.89 -35.16
N ASP A 220 12.69 -67.33 -36.06
CA ASP A 220 12.93 -67.72 -37.46
C ASP A 220 13.39 -66.56 -38.37
N GLY A 221 13.38 -65.31 -37.88
CA GLY A 221 14.08 -64.19 -38.51
C GLY A 221 13.43 -63.57 -39.76
N THR A 222 12.11 -63.71 -39.97
CA THR A 222 11.42 -63.24 -41.19
C THR A 222 10.33 -62.18 -41.02
N GLY A 223 10.05 -61.70 -39.80
CA GLY A 223 9.20 -60.52 -39.60
C GLY A 223 9.21 -59.98 -38.16
N SER A 224 9.75 -58.77 -37.95
CA SER A 224 9.50 -57.98 -36.73
C SER A 224 8.03 -57.54 -36.67
N PHE A 225 7.51 -57.24 -35.47
CA PHE A 225 6.15 -56.71 -35.26
C PHE A 225 5.83 -55.49 -36.15
N ARG A 226 6.83 -54.63 -36.41
CA ARG A 226 6.78 -53.52 -37.39
C ARG A 226 6.28 -53.95 -38.77
N ARG A 227 6.66 -55.13 -39.26
CA ARG A 227 6.25 -55.65 -40.58
C ARG A 227 4.77 -56.04 -40.58
N VAL A 228 4.29 -56.67 -39.50
CA VAL A 228 2.88 -57.02 -39.32
C VAL A 228 2.01 -55.75 -39.24
N LEU A 229 2.45 -54.74 -38.49
CA LEU A 229 1.79 -53.43 -38.44
C LEU A 229 1.75 -52.74 -39.81
N GLN A 230 2.85 -52.80 -40.58
CA GLN A 230 2.98 -52.17 -41.89
C GLN A 230 2.18 -52.90 -42.99
N GLU A 231 2.11 -54.23 -42.96
CA GLU A 231 1.25 -55.03 -43.84
C GLU A 231 -0.24 -54.79 -43.53
N ALA A 232 -0.60 -54.59 -42.25
CA ALA A 232 -1.95 -54.19 -41.84
C ALA A 232 -2.30 -52.75 -42.28
N GLU A 233 -1.38 -51.79 -42.14
CA GLU A 233 -1.56 -50.41 -42.61
C GLU A 233 -1.77 -50.32 -44.14
N ASN A 234 -1.05 -51.16 -44.89
CA ASN A 234 -1.19 -51.28 -46.34
C ASN A 234 -2.42 -52.11 -46.79
N LYS A 235 -3.21 -52.64 -45.84
CA LYS A 235 -4.39 -53.52 -46.06
C LYS A 235 -4.10 -54.86 -46.75
N ASP A 236 -2.85 -55.30 -46.82
CA ASP A 236 -2.45 -56.53 -47.52
C ASP A 236 -2.53 -57.76 -46.56
N LEU A 237 -3.72 -57.93 -45.95
CA LEU A 237 -3.98 -58.86 -44.84
C LEU A 237 -3.99 -60.36 -45.22
N ILE A 238 -3.62 -60.70 -46.45
CA ILE A 238 -3.83 -62.03 -47.08
C ILE A 238 -2.97 -63.15 -46.44
N HIS A 239 -2.00 -62.78 -45.60
CA HIS A 239 -1.04 -63.71 -44.99
C HIS A 239 -1.06 -63.70 -43.44
N LEU A 240 -1.91 -62.89 -42.81
CA LEU A 240 -2.05 -62.82 -41.36
C LEU A 240 -3.22 -63.71 -40.89
N ASN A 241 -3.03 -64.45 -39.79
CA ASN A 241 -4.14 -65.16 -39.14
C ASN A 241 -4.96 -64.20 -38.26
N GLU A 242 -6.19 -64.58 -37.90
CA GLU A 242 -7.11 -63.71 -37.13
C GLU A 242 -6.49 -63.18 -35.82
N GLY A 243 -5.67 -63.98 -35.13
CA GLY A 243 -4.96 -63.54 -33.92
C GLY A 243 -3.92 -62.46 -34.20
N MET A 244 -3.15 -62.58 -35.29
CA MET A 244 -2.19 -61.55 -35.71
C MET A 244 -2.87 -60.24 -36.12
N VAL A 245 -4.05 -60.32 -36.76
CA VAL A 245 -4.84 -59.12 -37.11
C VAL A 245 -5.35 -58.43 -35.85
N GLN A 246 -5.92 -59.16 -34.89
CA GLN A 246 -6.39 -58.60 -33.62
C GLN A 246 -5.24 -57.95 -32.82
N ILE A 247 -4.07 -58.59 -32.79
CA ILE A 247 -2.85 -58.04 -32.17
C ILE A 247 -2.40 -56.75 -32.87
N ALA A 248 -2.43 -56.72 -34.22
CA ALA A 248 -2.06 -55.53 -35.00
C ALA A 248 -3.03 -54.37 -34.80
N GLU A 249 -4.34 -54.61 -34.80
CA GLU A 249 -5.37 -53.58 -34.57
C GLU A 249 -5.31 -53.01 -33.14
N LYS A 250 -5.15 -53.87 -32.13
CA LYS A 250 -4.95 -53.48 -30.73
C LYS A 250 -3.66 -52.67 -30.57
N GLY A 251 -2.56 -53.10 -31.20
CA GLY A 251 -1.30 -52.39 -31.24
C GLY A 251 -1.37 -51.02 -31.93
N GLN A 252 -2.03 -50.91 -33.09
CA GLN A 252 -2.26 -49.62 -33.75
C GLN A 252 -3.13 -48.67 -32.91
N LYS A 253 -4.13 -49.20 -32.20
CA LYS A 253 -4.96 -48.41 -31.30
C LYS A 253 -4.16 -47.89 -30.10
N GLU A 254 -3.39 -48.74 -29.42
CA GLU A 254 -2.50 -48.30 -28.32
C GLU A 254 -1.42 -47.31 -28.82
N LEU A 255 -0.89 -47.48 -30.03
CA LEU A 255 0.06 -46.53 -30.63
C LEU A 255 -0.58 -45.17 -30.92
N LYS A 256 -1.83 -45.12 -31.41
CA LYS A 256 -2.57 -43.87 -31.61
C LYS A 256 -2.97 -43.19 -30.29
N GLU A 257 -3.39 -43.97 -29.29
CA GLU A 257 -3.71 -43.46 -27.95
C GLU A 257 -2.46 -42.99 -27.18
N ARG A 258 -1.25 -43.45 -27.57
CA ARG A 258 0.04 -42.97 -27.04
C ARG A 258 0.69 -41.85 -27.85
N GLN A 259 0.29 -41.61 -29.11
CA GLN A 259 0.80 -40.49 -29.92
C GLN A 259 0.44 -39.10 -29.33
N THR A 260 -0.56 -39.03 -28.46
CA THR A 260 -0.93 -37.80 -27.73
C THR A 260 -0.09 -37.52 -26.49
N ASP A 261 0.66 -38.51 -25.98
CA ASP A 261 1.55 -38.35 -24.82
C ASP A 261 3.01 -38.19 -25.29
N GLN A 262 3.38 -36.96 -25.70
CA GLN A 262 4.77 -36.66 -26.03
C GLN A 262 5.67 -36.90 -24.80
N HIS A 263 6.75 -37.66 -25.02
CA HIS A 263 7.80 -37.84 -24.03
C HIS A 263 9.09 -37.25 -24.57
N TYR A 264 9.95 -36.83 -23.65
CA TYR A 264 11.18 -36.15 -23.97
C TYR A 264 12.37 -36.78 -23.25
N ARG A 265 13.55 -36.67 -23.87
CA ARG A 265 14.83 -37.13 -23.30
C ARG A 265 15.83 -35.97 -23.26
N LEU A 266 16.77 -36.07 -22.34
CA LEU A 266 17.97 -35.25 -22.28
C LEU A 266 19.16 -36.10 -22.76
N GLY A 267 19.47 -36.00 -24.04
CA GLY A 267 20.49 -36.81 -24.71
C GLY A 267 20.29 -38.33 -24.54
N LYS A 268 21.11 -38.96 -23.70
CA LYS A 268 21.06 -40.42 -23.43
C LYS A 268 20.22 -40.81 -22.21
N SER A 269 19.50 -39.87 -21.59
CA SER A 269 18.61 -40.19 -20.46
C SER A 269 17.46 -41.12 -20.87
N THR A 270 16.82 -41.73 -19.87
CA THR A 270 15.53 -42.39 -20.10
C THR A 270 14.48 -41.30 -20.41
N PRO A 271 13.66 -41.45 -21.46
CA PRO A 271 12.59 -40.50 -21.73
C PRO A 271 11.57 -40.44 -20.58
N ILE A 272 11.05 -39.25 -20.31
CA ILE A 272 9.95 -39.01 -19.37
C ILE A 272 8.80 -38.30 -20.07
N LYS A 273 7.59 -38.48 -19.54
CA LYS A 273 6.48 -37.54 -19.78
C LYS A 273 6.77 -36.23 -19.04
N VAL A 274 6.26 -35.09 -19.51
CA VAL A 274 6.21 -33.86 -18.72
C VAL A 274 4.80 -33.26 -18.73
N PRO A 275 4.34 -32.67 -17.62
CA PRO A 275 3.10 -31.91 -17.58
C PRO A 275 3.27 -30.55 -18.26
N GLU A 276 2.32 -30.14 -19.10
CA GLU A 276 2.33 -28.81 -19.74
C GLU A 276 1.89 -27.67 -18.79
N LYS A 277 1.29 -28.00 -17.64
CA LYS A 277 0.75 -27.04 -16.68
C LYS A 277 0.75 -27.59 -15.26
N VAL A 278 0.70 -26.66 -14.30
CA VAL A 278 0.47 -26.95 -12.89
C VAL A 278 -0.86 -27.68 -12.70
N SER A 279 -0.90 -28.57 -11.73
CA SER A 279 -2.07 -29.37 -11.37
C SER A 279 -1.90 -29.99 -9.99
N GLN A 280 -3.02 -30.46 -9.42
CA GLN A 280 -3.04 -31.26 -8.18
C GLN A 280 -2.02 -32.41 -8.17
N LYS A 281 -1.70 -33.02 -9.33
CA LYS A 281 -0.74 -34.13 -9.40
C LYS A 281 0.71 -33.69 -9.14
N ILE A 282 1.13 -32.56 -9.72
CA ILE A 282 2.48 -32.04 -9.45
C ILE A 282 2.56 -31.44 -8.04
N GLY A 283 1.47 -30.83 -7.54
CA GLY A 283 1.36 -30.42 -6.14
C GLY A 283 1.52 -31.59 -5.16
N GLU A 284 0.81 -32.70 -5.35
CA GLU A 284 0.96 -33.90 -4.52
C GLU A 284 2.37 -34.52 -4.61
N PHE A 285 2.97 -34.59 -5.82
CA PHE A 285 4.34 -35.09 -6.00
C PHE A 285 5.39 -34.21 -5.28
N LEU A 286 5.30 -32.88 -5.43
CA LEU A 286 6.22 -31.93 -4.80
C LEU A 286 6.04 -31.86 -3.28
N ALA A 287 4.82 -32.02 -2.76
CA ALA A 287 4.60 -32.12 -1.32
C ALA A 287 5.32 -33.33 -0.71
N PHE A 288 5.25 -34.50 -1.35
CA PHE A 288 6.00 -35.69 -0.93
C PHE A 288 7.52 -35.51 -1.08
N LEU A 289 7.98 -34.87 -2.16
CA LEU A 289 9.39 -34.59 -2.44
C LEU A 289 10.02 -33.64 -1.40
N LEU A 290 9.32 -32.56 -1.05
CA LEU A 290 9.82 -31.56 -0.12
C LEU A 290 9.88 -32.09 1.32
N ALA A 291 8.86 -32.86 1.74
CA ALA A 291 8.81 -33.50 3.05
C ALA A 291 9.86 -34.63 3.21
N GLU A 292 9.64 -35.75 2.51
CA GLU A 292 10.32 -37.03 2.76
C GLU A 292 11.24 -37.46 1.60
N GLY A 293 11.39 -36.60 0.59
CA GLY A 293 12.25 -36.82 -0.56
C GLY A 293 13.72 -36.43 -0.29
N HIS A 294 14.62 -37.30 -0.75
CA HIS A 294 16.07 -37.08 -0.76
C HIS A 294 16.60 -37.16 -2.19
N GLU A 295 17.29 -36.11 -2.61
CA GLU A 295 17.86 -35.94 -3.94
C GLU A 295 19.38 -35.98 -3.87
N GLN A 296 20.05 -36.54 -4.88
CA GLN A 296 21.51 -36.52 -4.97
C GLN A 296 22.02 -36.77 -6.39
N LYS A 297 23.17 -36.18 -6.72
CA LYS A 297 24.01 -36.59 -7.85
C LYS A 297 24.78 -37.85 -7.47
N VAL A 298 24.59 -38.97 -8.18
CA VAL A 298 25.45 -40.17 -8.01
C VAL A 298 26.72 -40.06 -8.85
N THR A 299 27.71 -40.93 -8.58
CA THR A 299 29.09 -40.89 -9.12
C THR A 299 29.21 -40.74 -10.65
N ASN A 300 28.19 -41.10 -11.42
CA ASN A 300 28.16 -40.97 -12.88
C ASN A 300 27.53 -39.66 -13.38
N GLY A 301 27.25 -38.70 -12.50
CA GLY A 301 26.56 -37.44 -12.81
C GLY A 301 25.02 -37.54 -12.89
N ASN A 302 24.46 -38.74 -12.85
CA ASN A 302 23.01 -38.95 -12.88
C ASN A 302 22.35 -38.41 -11.60
N TYR A 303 21.25 -37.69 -11.76
CA TYR A 303 20.36 -37.35 -10.65
C TYR A 303 19.57 -38.57 -10.19
N ARG A 304 19.58 -38.80 -8.88
CA ARG A 304 18.77 -39.80 -8.19
C ARG A 304 17.82 -39.11 -7.22
N LEU A 305 16.54 -39.42 -7.40
CA LEU A 305 15.48 -39.11 -6.47
C LEU A 305 15.16 -40.35 -5.64
N MET A 306 15.13 -40.20 -4.32
CA MET A 306 14.71 -41.22 -3.36
C MET A 306 13.55 -40.68 -2.52
N PHE A 307 12.63 -41.56 -2.13
CA PHE A 307 11.54 -41.26 -1.19
C PHE A 307 11.51 -42.36 -0.14
N THR A 308 11.53 -41.96 1.13
CA THR A 308 11.55 -42.88 2.27
C THR A 308 10.33 -42.64 3.14
N ASN A 309 9.57 -43.69 3.47
CA ASN A 309 8.50 -43.58 4.46
C ASN A 309 8.18 -44.94 5.08
N THR A 310 7.78 -44.98 6.34
CA THR A 310 7.35 -46.23 7.00
C THR A 310 5.91 -46.63 6.64
N ASP A 311 5.11 -45.72 6.06
CA ASP A 311 3.79 -46.02 5.52
C ASP A 311 3.90 -46.47 4.05
N GLN A 312 3.74 -47.78 3.83
CA GLN A 312 3.81 -48.38 2.51
C GLN A 312 2.73 -47.83 1.54
N SER A 313 1.61 -47.31 2.05
CA SER A 313 0.56 -46.71 1.21
C SER A 313 1.01 -45.36 0.62
N LEU A 314 1.82 -44.59 1.36
CA LEU A 314 2.44 -43.36 0.87
C LEU A 314 3.53 -43.67 -0.16
N ILE A 315 4.35 -44.70 0.06
CA ILE A 315 5.30 -45.20 -0.94
C ILE A 315 4.56 -45.56 -2.24
N ASP A 316 3.52 -46.41 -2.18
CA ASP A 316 2.81 -46.83 -3.38
C ASP A 316 2.05 -45.69 -4.06
N ARG A 317 1.60 -44.67 -3.30
CA ARG A 317 1.05 -43.42 -3.86
C ARG A 317 2.13 -42.62 -4.59
N PHE A 318 3.31 -42.42 -3.99
CA PHE A 318 4.42 -41.68 -4.59
C PHE A 318 4.93 -42.35 -5.87
N ARG A 319 5.10 -43.67 -5.86
CA ARG A 319 5.45 -44.45 -7.07
C ARG A 319 4.40 -44.27 -8.17
N ARG A 320 3.11 -44.37 -7.83
CA ARG A 320 2.01 -44.24 -8.79
C ARG A 320 1.96 -42.83 -9.38
N ILE A 321 2.12 -41.78 -8.58
CA ILE A 321 2.03 -40.41 -9.10
C ILE A 321 3.25 -40.02 -9.93
N GLY A 322 4.46 -40.47 -9.55
CA GLY A 322 5.65 -40.35 -10.39
C GLY A 322 5.49 -41.05 -11.75
N LYS A 323 4.83 -42.22 -11.75
CA LYS A 323 4.47 -42.94 -12.97
C LYS A 323 3.40 -42.22 -13.81
N GLU A 324 2.34 -41.73 -13.19
CA GLU A 324 1.25 -41.02 -13.90
C GLU A 324 1.67 -39.66 -14.46
N LEU A 325 2.59 -38.96 -13.80
CA LEU A 325 3.01 -37.61 -14.14
C LEU A 325 4.20 -37.59 -15.11
N PHE A 326 5.18 -38.48 -14.91
CA PHE A 326 6.46 -38.47 -15.63
C PHE A 326 6.78 -39.79 -16.39
N ASP A 327 5.89 -40.78 -16.39
CA ASP A 327 6.18 -42.18 -16.80
C ASP A 327 7.34 -42.85 -16.01
N LEU A 328 7.76 -42.24 -14.90
CA LEU A 328 8.97 -42.61 -14.18
C LEU A 328 8.75 -43.81 -13.25
N GLU A 329 9.51 -44.88 -13.47
CA GLU A 329 9.49 -46.09 -12.64
C GLU A 329 10.36 -45.90 -11.39
N PHE A 330 9.76 -46.18 -10.23
CA PHE A 330 10.44 -46.17 -8.93
C PHE A 330 10.71 -47.60 -8.45
N HIS A 331 12.01 -47.91 -8.30
CA HIS A 331 12.52 -49.21 -7.87
C HIS A 331 12.68 -49.26 -6.34
N LYS A 332 12.53 -50.44 -5.75
CA LYS A 332 12.72 -50.66 -4.31
C LYS A 332 14.22 -50.68 -3.96
N MET A 333 14.64 -49.89 -2.97
CA MET A 333 16.03 -49.87 -2.46
C MET A 333 16.15 -50.61 -1.12
N SER A 334 15.20 -50.38 -0.22
CA SER A 334 15.05 -51.01 1.10
C SER A 334 13.57 -51.33 1.32
N GLU A 335 13.15 -51.76 2.51
CA GLU A 335 11.72 -51.94 2.81
C GLU A 335 10.94 -50.62 2.66
N ASP A 336 11.47 -49.56 3.28
CA ASP A 336 10.85 -48.23 3.42
C ASP A 336 11.31 -47.19 2.37
N THR A 337 12.24 -47.52 1.47
CA THR A 337 12.80 -46.56 0.50
C THR A 337 12.67 -47.03 -0.95
N VAL A 338 12.20 -46.13 -1.80
CA VAL A 338 12.17 -46.29 -3.27
C VAL A 338 13.00 -45.20 -3.96
N TYR A 339 13.48 -45.48 -5.16
CA TYR A 339 14.29 -44.54 -5.94
C TYR A 339 14.05 -44.62 -7.44
N ALA A 340 14.31 -43.51 -8.11
CA ALA A 340 14.41 -43.41 -9.56
C ALA A 340 15.68 -42.60 -9.93
N ASN A 341 16.25 -42.83 -11.12
CA ASN A 341 17.30 -41.96 -11.64
C ASN A 341 16.76 -41.29 -12.93
N SER A 342 16.76 -39.96 -12.98
CA SER A 342 16.29 -39.22 -14.16
C SER A 342 16.88 -37.82 -14.23
N THR A 343 17.97 -37.66 -14.99
CA THR A 343 18.55 -36.34 -15.32
C THR A 343 17.59 -35.49 -16.16
N ALA A 344 16.61 -36.10 -16.84
CA ALA A 344 15.54 -35.33 -17.49
C ALA A 344 14.55 -34.74 -16.47
N LEU A 345 14.19 -35.48 -15.41
CA LEU A 345 13.33 -34.92 -14.37
C LEU A 345 14.02 -33.77 -13.64
N GLU A 346 15.32 -33.91 -13.38
CA GLU A 346 16.15 -32.84 -12.81
C GLU A 346 16.07 -31.55 -13.62
N GLU A 347 16.41 -31.60 -14.92
CA GLU A 347 16.36 -30.45 -15.82
C GLU A 347 14.95 -29.83 -15.89
N PHE A 348 13.91 -30.67 -15.92
CA PHE A 348 12.53 -30.18 -15.94
C PHE A 348 12.17 -29.42 -14.66
N LEU A 349 12.57 -29.93 -13.50
CA LEU A 349 12.31 -29.27 -12.21
C LEU A 349 13.11 -27.96 -12.08
N ASP A 350 14.38 -27.97 -12.46
CA ASP A 350 15.28 -26.82 -12.40
C ASP A 350 14.80 -25.66 -13.29
N VAL A 351 14.47 -25.95 -14.56
CA VAL A 351 13.92 -24.97 -15.52
C VAL A 351 12.59 -24.35 -15.06
N ASN A 352 11.79 -25.10 -14.28
CA ASN A 352 10.52 -24.60 -13.73
C ASN A 352 10.68 -23.96 -12.34
N GLY A 353 11.90 -23.73 -11.84
CA GLY A 353 12.14 -23.03 -10.58
C GLY A 353 12.06 -23.88 -9.31
N TYR A 354 12.35 -25.19 -9.40
CA TYR A 354 12.60 -26.03 -8.23
C TYR A 354 14.11 -26.30 -8.08
N SER A 355 14.71 -25.84 -6.99
CA SER A 355 16.14 -26.05 -6.70
C SER A 355 16.44 -27.50 -6.30
N VAL A 356 17.01 -28.26 -7.24
CA VAL A 356 17.33 -29.68 -7.08
C VAL A 356 18.53 -29.94 -6.16
N CYS A 357 18.48 -31.05 -5.42
CA CYS A 357 19.57 -31.51 -4.54
C CYS A 357 19.92 -30.56 -3.37
N GLU A 358 19.03 -29.64 -3.01
CA GLU A 358 19.24 -28.76 -1.87
C GLU A 358 19.13 -29.47 -0.51
N ASN A 359 19.82 -28.91 0.48
CA ASN A 359 19.75 -29.40 1.85
C ASN A 359 18.48 -28.89 2.56
N SER A 360 18.10 -29.50 3.68
CA SER A 360 16.83 -29.21 4.37
C SER A 360 16.63 -27.77 4.84
N PHE A 361 17.71 -26.97 4.96
CA PHE A 361 17.63 -25.55 5.35
C PHE A 361 17.37 -24.64 4.15
N ASN A 362 17.79 -25.06 2.95
CA ASN A 362 17.72 -24.30 1.71
C ASN A 362 16.56 -24.74 0.79
N LYS A 363 15.85 -25.84 1.11
CA LYS A 363 14.65 -26.23 0.33
C LYS A 363 13.63 -25.07 0.37
N GLU A 364 13.05 -24.74 -0.78
CA GLU A 364 11.97 -23.76 -0.92
C GLU A 364 10.72 -24.42 -1.54
N ILE A 365 9.53 -23.82 -1.37
CA ILE A 365 8.33 -24.22 -2.13
C ILE A 365 8.36 -23.44 -3.44
N PRO A 366 8.31 -24.09 -4.63
CA PRO A 366 8.32 -23.38 -5.90
C PRO A 366 7.16 -22.40 -6.02
N ASP A 367 7.43 -21.21 -6.56
CA ASP A 367 6.46 -20.13 -6.71
C ASP A 367 5.22 -20.55 -7.51
N PHE A 368 5.36 -21.43 -8.51
CA PHE A 368 4.23 -21.98 -9.28
C PHE A 368 3.29 -22.89 -8.47
N ILE A 369 3.73 -23.39 -7.31
CA ILE A 369 2.87 -24.07 -6.31
C ILE A 369 2.29 -23.06 -5.32
N LEU A 370 3.08 -22.08 -4.87
CA LEU A 370 2.59 -21.04 -3.95
C LEU A 370 1.43 -20.25 -4.58
N THR A 371 1.54 -19.96 -5.87
CA THR A 371 0.55 -19.23 -6.70
C THR A 371 -0.36 -20.12 -7.54
N SER A 372 -0.38 -21.43 -7.28
CA SER A 372 -1.29 -22.35 -7.98
C SER A 372 -2.77 -22.07 -7.67
N SER A 373 -3.69 -22.76 -8.37
CA SER A 373 -5.12 -22.76 -8.04
C SER A 373 -5.37 -23.17 -6.57
N GLU A 374 -6.54 -22.80 -6.02
CA GLU A 374 -6.92 -23.24 -4.66
C GLU A 374 -6.91 -24.77 -4.55
N GLU A 375 -7.38 -25.48 -5.57
CA GLU A 375 -7.43 -26.94 -5.57
C GLU A 375 -6.03 -27.57 -5.57
N THR A 376 -5.07 -27.03 -6.34
CA THR A 376 -3.68 -27.50 -6.30
C THR A 376 -3.01 -27.16 -4.96
N ALA A 377 -3.23 -25.95 -4.43
CA ALA A 377 -2.65 -25.51 -3.17
C ALA A 377 -3.19 -26.32 -1.97
N VAL A 378 -4.49 -26.62 -1.94
CA VAL A 378 -5.11 -27.51 -0.94
C VAL A 378 -4.49 -28.91 -0.99
N VAL A 379 -4.32 -29.49 -2.19
CA VAL A 379 -3.71 -30.81 -2.34
C VAL A 379 -2.25 -30.82 -1.88
N PHE A 380 -1.47 -29.79 -2.21
CA PHE A 380 -0.10 -29.64 -1.72
C PHE A 380 -0.05 -29.54 -0.19
N LEU A 381 -0.79 -28.59 0.41
CA LEU A 381 -0.81 -28.36 1.85
C LEU A 381 -1.26 -29.62 2.60
N LYS A 382 -2.34 -30.27 2.13
CA LYS A 382 -2.87 -31.50 2.71
C LYS A 382 -1.79 -32.58 2.81
N ARG A 383 -1.06 -32.82 1.71
CA ARG A 383 -0.03 -33.87 1.65
C ARG A 383 1.22 -33.50 2.43
N TYR A 384 1.62 -32.23 2.43
CA TYR A 384 2.77 -31.78 3.18
C TYR A 384 2.52 -31.88 4.71
N PHE A 385 1.36 -31.43 5.19
CA PHE A 385 0.94 -31.60 6.59
C PHE A 385 0.68 -33.06 6.96
N GLU A 386 0.18 -33.87 6.03
CA GLU A 386 -0.02 -35.31 6.23
C GLU A 386 1.29 -36.06 6.46
N SER A 387 2.39 -35.63 5.85
CA SER A 387 3.75 -36.11 6.15
C SER A 387 4.28 -35.49 7.45
N GLU A 388 4.50 -34.17 7.47
CA GLU A 388 5.31 -33.48 8.49
C GLU A 388 4.58 -33.13 9.80
N ALA A 389 3.26 -32.90 9.77
CA ALA A 389 2.57 -32.28 10.90
C ALA A 389 2.12 -33.30 11.96
N ASN A 390 2.30 -32.94 13.23
CA ASN A 390 1.79 -33.66 14.38
C ASN A 390 0.50 -33.00 14.91
N VAL A 391 -0.54 -33.80 15.15
CA VAL A 391 -1.82 -33.32 15.70
C VAL A 391 -1.87 -33.66 17.19
N THR A 392 -1.90 -32.63 18.04
CA THR A 392 -1.98 -32.75 19.50
C THR A 392 -3.42 -32.58 19.99
N ASP A 393 -3.63 -32.67 21.32
CA ASP A 393 -4.92 -32.39 21.96
C ASP A 393 -5.37 -30.93 21.89
N GLN A 394 -4.52 -29.99 21.41
CA GLN A 394 -4.78 -28.54 21.43
C GLN A 394 -4.48 -27.83 20.10
N GLN A 395 -3.57 -28.37 19.28
CA GLN A 395 -3.02 -27.69 18.11
C GLN A 395 -2.43 -28.65 17.07
N ILE A 396 -2.26 -28.19 15.84
CA ILE A 396 -1.44 -28.83 14.80
C ILE A 396 -0.06 -28.17 14.80
N ASP A 397 0.99 -28.98 14.95
CA ASP A 397 2.38 -28.53 14.92
C ASP A 397 3.13 -29.10 13.71
N LEU A 398 3.81 -28.26 12.94
CA LEU A 398 4.71 -28.66 11.86
C LEU A 398 6.09 -28.06 12.12
N VAL A 399 7.16 -28.84 11.97
CA VAL A 399 8.54 -28.35 12.20
C VAL A 399 9.39 -28.57 10.96
N THR A 400 9.98 -27.50 10.43
CA THR A 400 10.91 -27.55 9.28
C THR A 400 12.25 -26.90 9.63
N ALA A 401 13.30 -27.25 8.89
CA ALA A 401 14.61 -26.62 8.95
C ALA A 401 14.70 -25.35 8.08
N SER A 402 13.86 -25.24 7.04
CA SER A 402 13.87 -24.12 6.10
C SER A 402 12.98 -22.96 6.59
N LYS A 403 13.56 -21.75 6.62
CA LYS A 403 12.84 -20.48 6.87
C LYS A 403 11.80 -20.23 5.78
N ASP A 404 12.17 -20.52 4.53
CA ASP A 404 11.39 -20.15 3.35
C ASP A 404 10.22 -21.11 3.11
N ILE A 405 10.37 -22.42 3.40
CA ILE A 405 9.21 -23.33 3.54
C ILE A 405 8.28 -22.84 4.66
N ALA A 406 8.83 -22.46 5.82
CA ALA A 406 8.01 -22.00 6.93
C ALA A 406 7.23 -20.73 6.56
N ASN A 407 7.88 -19.79 5.86
CA ASN A 407 7.24 -18.57 5.37
C ASN A 407 6.16 -18.88 4.32
N ALA A 408 6.53 -19.63 3.26
CA ALA A 408 5.63 -20.03 2.18
C ALA A 408 4.38 -20.77 2.69
N LEU A 409 4.52 -21.71 3.64
CA LEU A 409 3.37 -22.39 4.24
C LEU A 409 2.46 -21.41 5.00
N SER A 410 3.02 -20.43 5.72
CA SER A 410 2.22 -19.43 6.44
C SER A 410 1.38 -18.58 5.47
N TYR A 411 1.98 -18.07 4.38
CA TYR A 411 1.27 -17.37 3.33
C TYR A 411 0.24 -18.26 2.58
N MET A 412 0.60 -19.50 2.23
CA MET A 412 -0.35 -20.44 1.61
C MET A 412 -1.55 -20.75 2.51
N LEU A 413 -1.38 -20.77 3.84
CA LEU A 413 -2.47 -20.94 4.81
C LEU A 413 -3.33 -19.67 4.96
N LEU A 414 -2.71 -18.48 4.89
CA LEU A 414 -3.44 -17.21 4.88
C LEU A 414 -4.36 -17.05 3.65
N ARG A 415 -4.05 -17.68 2.51
CA ARG A 415 -5.00 -17.77 1.36
C ARG A 415 -6.37 -18.32 1.79
N PHE A 416 -6.39 -19.28 2.72
CA PHE A 416 -7.59 -19.92 3.26
C PHE A 416 -8.07 -19.28 4.58
N GLY A 417 -7.52 -18.12 4.96
CA GLY A 417 -7.81 -17.42 6.20
C GLY A 417 -7.33 -18.14 7.46
N ILE A 418 -6.37 -19.07 7.33
CA ILE A 418 -5.79 -19.84 8.44
C ILE A 418 -4.53 -19.11 8.93
N VAL A 419 -4.63 -18.46 10.09
CA VAL A 419 -3.50 -17.79 10.74
C VAL A 419 -2.66 -18.81 11.50
N THR A 420 -1.33 -18.71 11.39
CA THR A 420 -0.40 -19.60 12.09
C THR A 420 0.58 -18.82 12.96
N ARG A 421 1.10 -19.45 14.02
CA ARG A 421 2.23 -18.94 14.82
C ARG A 421 3.52 -19.63 14.39
N ILE A 422 4.57 -18.85 14.12
CA ILE A 422 5.89 -19.29 13.65
C ILE A 422 6.91 -19.13 14.80
N ASN A 423 7.26 -20.23 15.47
CA ASN A 423 8.25 -20.19 16.55
C ASN A 423 9.62 -20.70 16.07
N GLN A 424 10.69 -19.95 16.31
CA GLN A 424 12.06 -20.46 16.12
C GLN A 424 12.47 -21.29 17.35
N LYS A 425 13.04 -22.49 17.13
CA LYS A 425 13.49 -23.40 18.19
C LYS A 425 14.87 -23.94 17.90
N GLU A 426 15.77 -23.78 18.86
CA GLU A 426 17.08 -24.43 18.82
C GLU A 426 16.97 -25.91 19.23
N LYS A 427 17.57 -26.80 18.44
CA LYS A 427 17.69 -28.23 18.72
C LYS A 427 19.10 -28.71 18.42
N TYR A 428 19.57 -29.70 19.17
CA TYR A 428 20.77 -30.45 18.78
C TYR A 428 20.44 -31.34 17.58
N ALA A 429 21.29 -31.33 16.56
CA ALA A 429 21.17 -32.25 15.43
C ALA A 429 21.25 -33.71 15.92
N SER A 430 20.18 -34.49 15.73
CA SER A 430 20.08 -35.87 16.22
C SER A 430 20.97 -36.86 15.44
N ASN A 431 21.38 -36.48 14.23
CA ASN A 431 21.98 -37.39 13.24
C ASN A 431 23.46 -37.10 12.94
N THR A 432 24.13 -36.28 13.77
CA THR A 432 25.57 -35.97 13.63
C THR A 432 26.32 -36.25 14.93
N GLU A 433 27.48 -36.90 14.86
CA GLU A 433 28.31 -37.22 16.04
C GLU A 433 28.74 -35.96 16.82
N GLU A 434 28.93 -34.85 16.12
CA GLU A 434 29.05 -33.53 16.75
C GLU A 434 27.67 -32.95 17.12
N LYS A 435 27.49 -32.65 18.41
CA LYS A 435 26.31 -31.97 18.96
C LYS A 435 26.25 -30.49 18.56
N ARG A 436 26.06 -30.21 17.28
CA ARG A 436 25.81 -28.85 16.79
C ARG A 436 24.37 -28.43 17.09
N VAL A 437 24.21 -27.27 17.73
CA VAL A 437 22.90 -26.60 17.87
C VAL A 437 22.49 -26.08 16.49
N ARG A 438 21.22 -26.24 16.14
CA ARG A 438 20.63 -25.76 14.89
C ARG A 438 19.24 -25.17 15.16
N SER A 439 18.92 -24.09 14.47
CA SER A 439 17.59 -23.47 14.50
C SER A 439 16.63 -24.18 13.57
N TYR A 440 15.40 -24.41 14.05
CA TYR A 440 14.27 -24.95 13.29
C TYR A 440 13.07 -24.00 13.44
N TYR A 441 12.17 -24.00 12.47
CA TYR A 441 10.93 -23.22 12.49
C TYR A 441 9.74 -24.15 12.77
N GLN A 442 8.92 -23.82 13.75
CA GLN A 442 7.69 -24.52 14.08
C GLN A 442 6.47 -23.67 13.72
N LEU A 443 5.68 -24.12 12.74
CA LEU A 443 4.34 -23.59 12.49
C LEU A 443 3.36 -24.26 13.45
N THR A 444 2.51 -23.44 14.07
CA THR A 444 1.50 -23.86 15.04
C THR A 444 0.14 -23.33 14.58
N ILE A 445 -0.82 -24.23 14.34
CA ILE A 445 -2.23 -23.90 14.11
C ILE A 445 -2.99 -24.24 15.38
N SER A 446 -3.53 -23.23 16.06
CA SER A 446 -4.16 -23.36 17.37
C SER A 446 -5.42 -22.49 17.49
N GLY A 447 -6.30 -22.86 18.42
CA GLY A 447 -7.62 -22.25 18.57
C GLY A 447 -8.66 -22.91 17.66
N SER A 448 -9.85 -23.13 18.22
CA SER A 448 -11.04 -23.72 17.59
C SER A 448 -11.25 -23.24 16.14
N GLY A 449 -11.49 -21.95 15.93
CA GLY A 449 -11.79 -21.41 14.59
C GLY A 449 -10.69 -21.59 13.54
N GLN A 450 -9.41 -21.63 13.92
CA GLN A 450 -8.31 -21.90 12.96
C GLN A 450 -8.22 -23.39 12.61
N LEU A 451 -8.45 -24.26 13.60
CA LEU A 451 -8.48 -25.71 13.42
C LEU A 451 -9.71 -26.17 12.62
N GLU A 452 -10.86 -25.49 12.76
CA GLU A 452 -12.05 -25.73 11.93
C GLU A 452 -11.81 -25.32 10.47
N LYS A 453 -11.27 -24.13 10.22
CA LYS A 453 -10.84 -23.73 8.86
C LYS A 453 -9.87 -24.75 8.26
N PHE A 454 -8.88 -25.23 9.04
CA PHE A 454 -7.97 -26.27 8.56
C PHE A 454 -8.72 -27.57 8.23
N ARG A 455 -9.60 -28.07 9.13
CA ARG A 455 -10.44 -29.26 8.90
C ARG A 455 -11.24 -29.15 7.60
N ASP A 456 -11.89 -28.02 7.39
CA ASP A 456 -12.89 -27.83 6.33
C ASP A 456 -12.28 -27.45 4.97
N LYS A 457 -11.13 -26.77 4.96
CA LYS A 457 -10.45 -26.35 3.71
C LYS A 457 -9.35 -27.30 3.26
N ILE A 458 -8.66 -27.97 4.18
CA ILE A 458 -7.46 -28.78 3.88
C ILE A 458 -7.63 -30.23 4.37
N GLY A 459 -7.89 -30.38 5.67
CA GLY A 459 -8.10 -31.64 6.36
C GLY A 459 -6.91 -32.59 6.32
N PHE A 460 -7.15 -33.84 6.73
CA PHE A 460 -6.22 -34.96 6.58
C PHE A 460 -6.89 -36.08 5.77
N SER A 461 -6.11 -36.98 5.18
CA SER A 461 -6.63 -38.20 4.53
C SER A 461 -6.44 -39.43 5.42
N VAL A 462 -5.43 -39.43 6.30
CA VAL A 462 -5.25 -40.45 7.34
C VAL A 462 -6.31 -40.29 8.43
N ASP A 463 -7.16 -41.32 8.58
CA ASP A 463 -8.22 -41.39 9.60
C ASP A 463 -7.71 -41.01 10.99
N ARG A 464 -6.58 -41.56 11.44
CA ARG A 464 -5.96 -41.25 12.75
C ARG A 464 -5.69 -39.76 12.97
N LYS A 465 -5.21 -39.01 11.95
CA LYS A 465 -4.98 -37.56 12.08
C LYS A 465 -6.30 -36.79 11.99
N SER A 466 -7.24 -37.23 11.17
CA SER A 466 -8.57 -36.63 10.99
C SER A 466 -9.46 -36.76 12.24
N GLU A 467 -9.55 -37.96 12.82
CA GLU A 467 -10.23 -38.25 14.08
C GLU A 467 -9.60 -37.45 15.22
N LYS A 468 -8.26 -37.39 15.27
CA LYS A 468 -7.55 -36.63 16.30
C LYS A 468 -7.89 -35.14 16.22
N LEU A 469 -7.78 -34.53 15.04
CA LEU A 469 -8.18 -33.13 14.81
C LEU A 469 -9.63 -32.88 15.23
N SER A 470 -10.55 -33.78 14.85
CA SER A 470 -11.97 -33.70 15.23
C SER A 470 -12.19 -33.75 16.75
N SER A 471 -11.37 -34.51 17.49
CA SER A 471 -11.43 -34.55 18.96
C SER A 471 -10.92 -33.26 19.61
N THR A 472 -9.88 -32.65 19.04
CA THR A 472 -9.20 -31.43 19.51
C THR A 472 -10.11 -30.19 19.47
N LEU A 473 -11.07 -30.14 18.55
CA LEU A 473 -12.00 -29.00 18.39
C LEU A 473 -12.93 -28.74 19.58
N ASN A 474 -13.10 -29.69 20.50
CA ASN A 474 -14.00 -29.55 21.64
C ASN A 474 -13.39 -28.75 22.83
N GLN A 475 -12.26 -28.05 22.63
CA GLN A 475 -11.57 -27.30 23.67
C GLN A 475 -11.65 -25.78 23.46
N SER A 476 -11.50 -25.03 24.56
CA SER A 476 -11.92 -23.62 24.69
C SER A 476 -11.24 -22.62 23.74
N ASN A 477 -11.98 -21.59 23.34
CA ASN A 477 -11.47 -20.41 22.62
C ASN A 477 -10.21 -19.83 23.28
N THR A 478 -9.19 -19.60 22.46
CA THR A 478 -7.86 -19.16 22.90
C THR A 478 -7.72 -17.64 23.06
N ASN A 479 -8.74 -16.85 22.71
CA ASN A 479 -8.71 -15.38 22.73
C ASN A 479 -7.51 -14.75 22.00
N VAL A 480 -7.14 -15.31 20.83
CA VAL A 480 -5.99 -14.85 20.02
C VAL A 480 -6.40 -13.91 18.88
N ASP A 481 -7.54 -14.15 18.20
CA ASP A 481 -8.08 -13.26 17.15
C ASP A 481 -8.97 -12.19 17.80
N VAL A 482 -8.32 -11.14 18.31
CA VAL A 482 -8.92 -10.05 19.09
C VAL A 482 -8.97 -8.73 18.33
N VAL A 483 -9.85 -7.82 18.77
CA VAL A 483 -10.05 -6.48 18.21
C VAL A 483 -9.94 -5.44 19.33
N GLU A 484 -9.18 -4.38 19.08
CA GLU A 484 -9.05 -3.22 19.97
C GLU A 484 -10.21 -2.24 19.69
N CYS A 485 -11.27 -2.29 20.50
CA CYS A 485 -12.46 -1.44 20.27
C CYS A 485 -13.17 -1.01 21.57
N GLY A 486 -12.49 -1.04 22.72
CA GLY A 486 -13.08 -0.76 24.03
C GLY A 486 -13.73 0.62 24.13
N ASN A 487 -13.06 1.66 23.61
CA ASN A 487 -13.58 3.03 23.57
C ASN A 487 -14.82 3.15 22.67
N LEU A 488 -14.78 2.60 21.45
CA LEU A 488 -15.91 2.60 20.51
C LEU A 488 -17.14 1.86 21.07
N LEU A 489 -16.94 0.70 21.70
CA LEU A 489 -18.02 -0.05 22.39
C LEU A 489 -18.68 0.79 23.49
N LYS A 490 -17.87 1.50 24.27
CA LYS A 490 -18.33 2.36 25.36
C LYS A 490 -19.12 3.56 24.83
N GLU A 491 -18.58 4.25 23.82
CA GLU A 491 -19.21 5.42 23.23
C GLU A 491 -20.52 5.05 22.52
N CYS A 492 -20.51 4.02 21.67
CA CYS A 492 -21.70 3.50 21.00
C CYS A 492 -22.83 3.24 22.00
N ARG A 493 -22.54 2.50 23.09
CA ARG A 493 -23.48 2.22 24.16
C ARG A 493 -23.98 3.49 24.87
N GLU A 494 -23.11 4.48 25.07
CA GLU A 494 -23.47 5.74 25.75
C GLU A 494 -24.32 6.65 24.86
N LYS A 495 -24.03 6.74 23.55
CA LYS A 495 -24.81 7.49 22.55
C LYS A 495 -26.23 6.96 22.38
N MET A 496 -26.47 5.65 22.52
CA MET A 496 -27.83 5.08 22.54
C MET A 496 -28.52 5.11 23.91
N GLY A 497 -27.86 5.60 24.96
CA GLY A 497 -28.39 5.63 26.32
C GLY A 497 -28.57 4.25 26.95
N ALA A 498 -27.76 3.26 26.56
CA ALA A 498 -27.83 1.89 27.06
C ALA A 498 -26.99 1.67 28.32
N ASN A 499 -27.50 0.86 29.24
CA ASN A 499 -26.73 0.27 30.33
C ASN A 499 -26.06 -1.03 29.87
N ARG A 500 -24.88 -1.32 30.41
CA ARG A 500 -24.10 -2.55 30.14
C ARG A 500 -24.86 -3.88 30.26
N ILE A 501 -25.97 -3.93 31.00
CA ILE A 501 -26.79 -5.15 31.18
C ILE A 501 -27.84 -5.33 30.07
N GLN A 502 -28.09 -4.29 29.26
CA GLN A 502 -29.02 -4.32 28.14
C GLN A 502 -28.33 -4.78 26.85
N VAL A 503 -26.99 -4.71 26.80
CA VAL A 503 -26.17 -5.00 25.61
C VAL A 503 -25.10 -6.09 25.86
N ALA A 504 -25.05 -6.68 27.06
CA ALA A 504 -24.19 -7.82 27.36
C ALA A 504 -24.69 -8.65 28.55
N THR A 505 -24.61 -9.98 28.41
CA THR A 505 -24.98 -11.00 29.42
C THR A 505 -24.22 -10.82 30.74
N HIS A 506 -22.97 -10.37 30.67
CA HIS A 506 -22.10 -10.16 31.82
C HIS A 506 -21.56 -8.72 31.88
N LYS A 507 -22.24 -7.86 32.64
CA LYS A 507 -21.88 -6.45 32.87
C LYS A 507 -20.41 -6.24 33.28
N GLN A 508 -19.81 -7.16 34.03
CA GLN A 508 -18.41 -7.05 34.45
C GLN A 508 -17.43 -7.33 33.29
N SER A 509 -17.76 -8.26 32.39
CA SER A 509 -16.98 -8.56 31.19
C SER A 509 -17.00 -7.38 30.22
N LEU A 510 -18.19 -6.85 29.89
CA LEU A 510 -18.31 -5.66 29.03
C LEU A 510 -17.56 -4.46 29.63
N LYS A 511 -17.70 -4.21 30.94
CA LYS A 511 -16.92 -3.15 31.59
C LYS A 511 -15.41 -3.36 31.40
N ALA A 512 -14.92 -4.59 31.50
CA ALA A 512 -13.48 -4.86 31.36
C ALA A 512 -12.98 -4.74 29.90
N TYR A 513 -13.85 -4.93 28.90
CA TYR A 513 -13.53 -4.58 27.50
C TYR A 513 -13.51 -3.05 27.29
N GLU A 514 -14.52 -2.33 27.79
CA GLU A 514 -14.59 -0.86 27.70
C GLU A 514 -13.48 -0.13 28.45
N ASP A 515 -13.01 -0.69 29.57
CA ASP A 515 -11.91 -0.14 30.38
C ASP A 515 -10.53 -0.60 29.84
N GLY A 516 -10.45 -1.25 28.66
CA GLY A 516 -9.20 -1.74 28.04
C GLY A 516 -8.50 -2.90 28.77
N LYS A 517 -9.10 -3.45 29.84
CA LYS A 517 -8.48 -4.45 30.71
C LYS A 517 -8.39 -5.85 30.07
N TYR A 518 -9.28 -6.16 29.13
CA TYR A 518 -9.21 -7.38 28.32
C TYR A 518 -9.43 -7.02 26.85
N LYS A 519 -8.69 -7.66 25.95
CA LYS A 519 -8.93 -7.59 24.49
C LYS A 519 -10.14 -8.47 24.14
N ILE A 520 -10.99 -8.07 23.19
CA ILE A 520 -12.23 -8.78 22.85
C ILE A 520 -12.06 -9.63 21.58
N GLY A 521 -12.40 -10.93 21.64
CA GLY A 521 -12.37 -11.82 20.48
C GLY A 521 -13.51 -11.54 19.49
N ARG A 522 -13.26 -11.68 18.18
CA ARG A 522 -14.22 -11.34 17.10
C ARG A 522 -15.62 -11.94 17.27
N GLU A 523 -15.72 -13.23 17.64
CA GLU A 523 -17.02 -13.89 17.91
C GLU A 523 -17.81 -13.19 19.03
N LYS A 524 -17.11 -12.78 20.10
CA LYS A 524 -17.71 -12.09 21.24
C LYS A 524 -18.07 -10.65 20.90
N LEU A 525 -17.27 -10.00 20.04
CA LEU A 525 -17.58 -8.69 19.50
C LEU A 525 -18.85 -8.75 18.64
N GLY A 526 -18.98 -9.75 17.76
CA GLY A 526 -20.21 -10.01 16.98
C GLY A 526 -21.46 -10.16 17.85
N GLU A 527 -21.39 -10.99 18.90
CA GLU A 527 -22.50 -11.13 19.88
C GLU A 527 -22.86 -9.77 20.52
N ILE A 528 -21.88 -8.92 20.84
CA ILE A 528 -22.16 -7.60 21.43
C ILE A 528 -22.74 -6.63 20.39
N ILE A 529 -22.29 -6.69 19.14
CA ILE A 529 -22.84 -5.90 18.02
C ILE A 529 -24.32 -6.25 17.79
N GLU A 530 -24.67 -7.54 17.70
CA GLU A 530 -26.07 -7.98 17.53
C GLU A 530 -26.96 -7.46 18.69
N ASN A 531 -26.43 -7.45 19.92
CA ASN A 531 -27.14 -6.90 21.09
C ASN A 531 -27.26 -5.36 21.03
N LEU A 532 -26.24 -4.65 20.54
CA LEU A 532 -26.26 -3.19 20.33
C LEU A 532 -27.29 -2.81 19.24
N GLU A 533 -27.32 -3.55 18.12
CA GLU A 533 -28.29 -3.36 17.04
C GLU A 533 -29.72 -3.60 17.52
N SER A 534 -29.98 -4.74 18.17
CA SER A 534 -31.31 -5.07 18.68
C SER A 534 -31.82 -4.03 19.68
N TYR A 535 -30.93 -3.49 20.53
CA TYR A 535 -31.26 -2.41 21.43
C TYR A 535 -31.51 -1.08 20.69
N LEU A 536 -30.69 -0.74 19.69
CA LEU A 536 -30.86 0.47 18.89
C LEU A 536 -32.19 0.48 18.11
N GLU A 537 -32.56 -0.65 17.51
CA GLU A 537 -33.87 -0.83 16.88
C GLU A 537 -35.01 -0.67 17.89
N GLU A 538 -34.89 -1.30 19.06
CA GLU A 538 -35.93 -1.24 20.09
C GLU A 538 -36.11 0.19 20.61
N ILE A 539 -35.03 0.89 20.99
CA ILE A 539 -35.12 2.24 21.55
C ILE A 539 -35.60 3.24 20.50
N SER A 540 -35.20 3.08 19.22
CA SER A 540 -35.71 3.88 18.09
C SER A 540 -37.21 3.67 17.88
N ARG A 541 -37.66 2.42 17.91
CA ARG A 541 -39.10 2.07 17.81
C ARG A 541 -39.90 2.65 18.96
N MET A 542 -39.39 2.56 20.20
CA MET A 542 -40.06 3.12 21.38
C MET A 542 -40.10 4.65 21.35
N LYS A 543 -39.00 5.31 20.93
CA LYS A 543 -38.94 6.76 20.70
C LYS A 543 -40.05 7.20 19.73
N LYS A 544 -40.15 6.54 18.58
CA LYS A 544 -41.19 6.82 17.58
C LYS A 544 -42.61 6.55 18.10
N GLN A 545 -42.84 5.43 18.78
CA GLN A 545 -44.15 5.12 19.36
C GLN A 545 -44.60 6.10 20.44
N LEU A 546 -43.64 6.74 21.12
CA LEU A 546 -43.85 7.76 22.14
C LEU A 546 -44.17 9.13 21.52
N ASP A 547 -43.52 9.45 20.39
CA ASP A 547 -43.76 10.65 19.58
C ASP A 547 -45.13 10.59 18.85
N ASP A 548 -45.42 9.47 18.18
CA ASP A 548 -46.67 9.26 17.42
C ASP A 548 -47.93 9.24 18.31
N GLN A 549 -47.87 8.57 19.47
CA GLN A 549 -49.04 8.32 20.34
C GLN A 549 -48.63 8.15 21.82
N PRO A 550 -48.36 9.24 22.55
CA PRO A 550 -47.87 9.17 23.93
C PRO A 550 -48.91 8.64 24.93
N THR A 551 -48.52 7.63 25.71
CA THR A 551 -49.28 7.14 26.88
C THR A 551 -48.35 7.04 28.09
N ILE A 552 -48.90 7.06 29.30
CA ILE A 552 -48.11 6.96 30.55
C ILE A 552 -47.30 5.65 30.57
N GLU A 553 -47.91 4.55 30.17
CA GLU A 553 -47.26 3.23 30.09
C GLU A 553 -46.08 3.23 29.10
N LYS A 554 -46.22 3.89 27.94
CA LYS A 554 -45.13 4.07 26.98
C LYS A 554 -44.01 4.96 27.53
N VAL A 555 -44.36 6.05 28.22
CA VAL A 555 -43.38 6.91 28.91
C VAL A 555 -42.59 6.12 29.95
N GLU A 556 -43.28 5.39 30.83
CA GLU A 556 -42.63 4.58 31.87
C GLU A 556 -41.74 3.51 31.27
N SER A 557 -42.22 2.77 30.27
CA SER A 557 -41.42 1.77 29.55
C SER A 557 -40.19 2.38 28.86
N PHE A 558 -40.34 3.53 28.19
CA PHE A 558 -39.21 4.24 27.59
C PHE A 558 -38.21 4.74 28.63
N MET A 559 -38.67 5.22 29.79
CA MET A 559 -37.80 5.64 30.90
C MET A 559 -37.15 4.47 31.66
N GLU A 560 -37.73 3.27 31.63
CA GLU A 560 -37.12 2.07 32.21
C GLU A 560 -36.03 1.49 31.30
N LYS A 561 -36.15 1.67 29.98
CA LYS A 561 -35.11 1.24 29.01
C LYS A 561 -34.06 2.32 28.74
N SER A 562 -34.45 3.57 28.48
CA SER A 562 -33.50 4.67 28.33
C SER A 562 -32.84 5.07 29.66
N ASN A 563 -31.63 5.62 29.60
CA ASN A 563 -30.93 6.16 30.77
C ASN A 563 -31.49 7.53 31.24
N VAL A 564 -32.78 7.81 31.03
CA VAL A 564 -33.47 9.04 31.43
C VAL A 564 -34.10 8.85 32.81
N LEU A 565 -33.62 9.60 33.81
CA LEU A 565 -34.00 9.37 35.20
C LEU A 565 -35.05 10.40 35.67
N TRP A 566 -36.04 9.96 36.46
CA TRP A 566 -37.06 10.83 37.08
C TRP A 566 -36.50 12.06 37.82
N LYS A 567 -35.29 11.95 38.39
CA LYS A 567 -34.58 13.07 39.04
C LYS A 567 -34.26 14.24 38.08
N GLU A 568 -34.16 13.96 36.78
CA GLU A 568 -33.69 14.88 35.74
C GLU A 568 -34.86 15.69 35.18
N LEU A 569 -35.98 15.02 34.92
CA LEU A 569 -37.30 15.65 34.72
C LEU A 569 -37.64 16.61 35.88
N ASN A 570 -37.46 16.17 37.12
CA ASN A 570 -37.71 17.02 38.29
C ASN A 570 -36.80 18.26 38.30
N LYS A 571 -35.52 18.13 37.90
CA LYS A 571 -34.56 19.24 37.81
C LYS A 571 -34.93 20.22 36.68
N GLN A 572 -35.28 19.73 35.49
CA GLN A 572 -35.70 20.56 34.35
C GLN A 572 -36.96 21.40 34.68
N GLN A 573 -37.81 20.89 35.56
CA GLN A 573 -39.02 21.56 36.05
C GLN A 573 -38.82 22.39 37.35
N GLY A 574 -37.57 22.59 37.80
CA GLY A 574 -37.23 23.47 38.93
C GLY A 574 -37.49 22.92 40.33
N TYR A 575 -37.63 21.59 40.50
CA TYR A 575 -37.84 20.96 41.81
C TYR A 575 -36.51 20.51 42.46
N ASP A 576 -36.35 20.78 43.76
CA ASP A 576 -35.16 20.37 44.52
C ASP A 576 -35.20 18.88 44.94
N ARG A 577 -34.02 18.31 45.16
CA ARG A 577 -33.72 16.87 45.09
C ARG A 577 -34.15 16.10 46.35
N SER A 578 -35.23 15.31 46.26
CA SER A 578 -35.38 14.10 47.11
C SER A 578 -36.47 13.12 46.68
N ASP A 579 -37.61 13.58 46.15
CA ASP A 579 -38.75 12.69 45.89
C ASP A 579 -38.64 11.93 44.57
N ARG A 580 -38.58 10.59 44.65
CA ARG A 580 -38.11 9.70 43.59
C ARG A 580 -39.17 9.28 42.57
N ARG A 581 -40.47 9.52 42.84
CA ARG A 581 -41.59 9.11 41.97
C ARG A 581 -42.85 9.99 42.03
N ILE A 582 -43.07 10.82 43.06
CA ILE A 582 -44.46 11.20 43.42
C ILE A 582 -44.95 12.52 42.79
N LEU A 583 -44.13 13.57 42.75
CA LEU A 583 -44.60 14.94 42.39
C LEU A 583 -44.95 15.10 40.91
N THR A 584 -44.07 14.66 40.01
CA THR A 584 -44.24 14.84 38.56
C THR A 584 -45.25 13.83 38.00
N TYR A 585 -45.18 12.56 38.40
CA TYR A 585 -46.10 11.51 37.95
C TYR A 585 -47.58 11.84 38.20
N LYS A 586 -47.92 12.29 39.42
CA LYS A 586 -49.30 12.70 39.77
C LYS A 586 -49.82 13.92 38.98
N LYS A 587 -48.93 14.77 38.47
CA LYS A 587 -49.26 15.99 37.72
C LYS A 587 -49.51 15.69 36.24
N TYR A 588 -48.67 14.83 35.66
CA TYR A 588 -48.72 14.44 34.25
C TYR A 588 -49.63 13.24 33.95
N GLN A 589 -50.21 12.59 34.97
CA GLN A 589 -51.26 11.59 34.82
C GLN A 589 -52.50 12.08 34.02
N LYS A 590 -52.60 13.40 33.78
CA LYS A 590 -53.65 14.06 32.99
C LYS A 590 -53.20 14.63 31.63
N ASN A 591 -51.90 14.54 31.29
CA ASN A 591 -51.36 15.00 30.02
C ASN A 591 -50.07 14.20 29.70
N PRO A 592 -50.18 13.06 28.99
CA PRO A 592 -49.02 12.23 28.63
C PRO A 592 -48.17 12.86 27.52
N GLU A 593 -48.75 13.67 26.64
CA GLU A 593 -48.07 14.37 25.54
C GLU A 593 -46.92 15.24 26.06
N LYS A 594 -47.22 16.15 26.99
CA LYS A 594 -46.22 17.06 27.57
C LYS A 594 -45.17 16.34 28.43
N LEU A 595 -45.48 15.13 28.92
CA LEU A 595 -44.50 14.30 29.62
C LEU A 595 -43.55 13.63 28.61
N ALA A 596 -44.10 13.11 27.51
CA ALA A 596 -43.33 12.55 26.41
C ALA A 596 -42.36 13.58 25.80
N GLU A 597 -42.82 14.80 25.50
CA GLU A 597 -41.96 15.90 25.03
C GLU A 597 -40.77 16.14 25.97
N SER A 598 -41.02 16.19 27.29
CA SER A 598 -39.98 16.45 28.30
C SER A 598 -38.97 15.30 28.39
N VAL A 599 -39.45 14.05 28.28
CA VAL A 599 -38.60 12.84 28.27
C VAL A 599 -37.77 12.75 26.99
N LEU A 600 -38.38 13.03 25.83
CA LEU A 600 -37.72 13.01 24.53
C LEU A 600 -36.69 14.14 24.40
N SER A 601 -36.95 15.33 24.95
CA SER A 601 -35.95 16.40 25.08
C SER A 601 -34.73 15.92 25.88
N ILE A 602 -34.92 15.45 27.13
CA ILE A 602 -33.79 14.96 27.96
C ILE A 602 -33.06 13.78 27.30
N PHE A 603 -33.76 12.96 26.51
CA PHE A 603 -33.14 11.89 25.73
C PHE A 603 -32.28 12.45 24.60
N ASN A 604 -32.83 13.31 23.72
CA ASN A 604 -32.11 13.89 22.58
C ASN A 604 -30.94 14.79 23.01
N ASP A 605 -31.05 15.50 24.14
CA ASP A 605 -29.97 16.35 24.69
C ASP A 605 -28.73 15.56 25.16
N LYS A 606 -28.83 14.22 25.23
CA LYS A 606 -27.81 13.32 25.80
C LYS A 606 -27.37 12.19 24.88
N ASN A 607 -28.23 11.81 23.94
CA ASN A 607 -28.15 10.55 23.21
C ASN A 607 -28.34 10.86 21.71
N ASP A 608 -27.48 10.28 20.90
CA ASP A 608 -27.52 10.40 19.45
C ASP A 608 -27.66 8.98 18.84
N LEU A 609 -28.83 8.72 18.27
CA LEU A 609 -29.16 7.42 17.67
C LEU A 609 -28.66 7.27 16.23
N GLU A 610 -28.34 8.37 15.57
CA GLU A 610 -27.72 8.37 14.24
C GLU A 610 -26.24 8.02 14.41
N GLU A 611 -25.58 8.71 15.34
CA GLU A 611 -24.17 8.46 15.65
C GLU A 611 -23.94 7.10 16.30
N ALA A 612 -24.85 6.63 17.15
CA ALA A 612 -24.80 5.25 17.64
C ALA A 612 -24.89 4.22 16.51
N ARG A 613 -25.61 4.50 15.42
CA ARG A 613 -25.68 3.63 14.22
C ARG A 613 -24.36 3.64 13.45
N ASN A 614 -23.75 4.82 13.28
CA ASN A 614 -22.43 4.96 12.66
C ASN A 614 -21.37 4.17 13.42
N LEU A 615 -21.36 4.28 14.76
CA LEU A 615 -20.45 3.54 15.63
C LEU A 615 -20.69 2.02 15.62
N ILE A 616 -21.95 1.55 15.49
CA ILE A 616 -22.23 0.13 15.24
C ILE A 616 -21.60 -0.32 13.92
N LYS A 617 -21.74 0.48 12.84
CA LYS A 617 -21.15 0.16 11.53
C LYS A 617 -19.62 0.07 11.64
N LYS A 618 -18.96 1.06 12.24
CA LYS A 618 -17.50 1.01 12.52
C LYS A 618 -17.11 -0.25 13.31
N LEU A 619 -17.87 -0.65 14.32
CA LEU A 619 -17.65 -1.90 15.06
C LEU A 619 -17.84 -3.16 14.18
N GLN A 620 -18.78 -3.17 13.25
CA GLN A 620 -18.99 -4.25 12.26
C GLN A 620 -17.83 -4.34 11.28
N ASP A 621 -17.36 -3.20 10.75
CA ASP A 621 -16.25 -3.12 9.81
C ASP A 621 -14.97 -3.66 10.49
N LEU A 622 -14.70 -3.26 11.73
CA LEU A 622 -13.64 -3.83 12.57
C LEU A 622 -13.82 -5.32 12.90
N ALA A 623 -15.04 -5.80 13.15
CA ALA A 623 -15.31 -7.22 13.42
C ALA A 623 -15.16 -8.09 12.16
N CYS A 624 -15.40 -7.52 10.98
CA CYS A 624 -15.32 -8.16 9.67
C CYS A 624 -14.01 -7.90 8.92
N SER A 625 -13.05 -7.17 9.50
CA SER A 625 -11.78 -6.84 8.87
C SER A 625 -10.89 -8.05 8.54
N ASP A 626 -10.06 -7.88 7.52
CA ASP A 626 -9.02 -8.85 7.11
C ASP A 626 -7.68 -8.62 7.84
N VAL A 627 -7.65 -7.74 8.84
CA VAL A 627 -6.53 -7.53 9.76
C VAL A 627 -6.59 -8.55 10.90
N PHE A 628 -5.44 -9.07 11.28
CA PHE A 628 -5.21 -9.73 12.56
C PHE A 628 -4.37 -8.78 13.40
N TRP A 629 -4.82 -8.44 14.60
CA TRP A 629 -4.08 -7.55 15.50
C TRP A 629 -3.11 -8.40 16.33
N ASP A 630 -1.81 -8.26 16.07
CA ASP A 630 -0.75 -9.09 16.64
C ASP A 630 0.14 -8.26 17.56
N GLU A 631 0.41 -8.79 18.75
CA GLU A 631 1.17 -8.11 19.79
C GLU A 631 2.66 -8.13 19.45
N ILE A 632 3.36 -7.00 19.59
CA ILE A 632 4.82 -6.96 19.40
C ILE A 632 5.48 -7.70 20.56
N GLU A 633 6.25 -8.75 20.24
CA GLU A 633 6.98 -9.57 21.22
C GLU A 633 8.43 -9.10 21.41
N GLU A 634 9.04 -8.55 20.36
CA GLU A 634 10.45 -8.15 20.35
C GLU A 634 10.66 -7.03 19.32
N ILE A 635 11.31 -5.93 19.75
CA ILE A 635 11.86 -4.90 18.85
C ILE A 635 13.39 -4.96 18.96
N LYS A 636 14.08 -4.90 17.83
CA LYS A 636 15.54 -4.98 17.80
C LYS A 636 16.17 -4.08 16.75
N GLU A 637 17.05 -3.19 17.19
CA GLU A 637 17.99 -2.44 16.36
C GLU A 637 19.02 -3.34 15.68
N ILE A 638 19.41 -2.96 14.46
CA ILE A 638 20.39 -3.64 13.62
C ILE A 638 21.18 -2.60 12.82
N ASP A 639 22.46 -2.41 13.16
CA ASP A 639 23.43 -1.71 12.31
C ASP A 639 23.41 -2.28 10.88
N TYR A 640 23.13 -1.44 9.86
CA TYR A 640 23.14 -1.89 8.48
C TYR A 640 23.78 -0.87 7.52
N GLU A 641 24.81 -1.33 6.79
CA GLU A 641 25.34 -0.62 5.62
C GLU A 641 25.04 -1.44 4.35
N GLY A 642 24.23 -0.90 3.45
CA GLY A 642 23.83 -1.61 2.23
C GLY A 642 22.66 -0.98 1.50
N TRP A 643 22.11 -1.70 0.52
CA TRP A 643 20.89 -1.30 -0.16
C TRP A 643 19.66 -1.63 0.69
N VAL A 644 18.68 -0.73 0.69
CA VAL A 644 17.31 -0.93 1.17
C VAL A 644 16.34 -0.57 0.04
N TYR A 645 15.14 -1.14 0.07
CA TYR A 645 14.21 -1.18 -1.06
C TYR A 645 12.79 -0.74 -0.67
N ASP A 646 12.05 -0.12 -1.59
CA ASP A 646 10.63 0.26 -1.40
C ASP A 646 9.80 0.12 -2.69
N LEU A 647 8.48 0.05 -2.54
CA LEU A 647 7.48 -0.06 -3.61
C LEU A 647 6.45 1.06 -3.50
N THR A 648 6.38 1.93 -4.52
CA THR A 648 5.25 2.86 -4.63
C THR A 648 4.03 2.10 -5.17
N VAL A 649 3.06 1.78 -4.33
CA VAL A 649 1.82 1.09 -4.72
C VAL A 649 0.72 2.09 -5.10
N ARG A 650 -0.17 1.73 -6.03
CA ARG A 650 -1.35 2.51 -6.41
C ARG A 650 -2.44 2.51 -5.34
N GLU A 651 -3.21 3.60 -5.30
CA GLU A 651 -4.39 3.83 -4.45
C GLU A 651 -4.08 3.84 -2.95
N ASN A 652 -3.85 2.67 -2.36
CA ASN A 652 -3.76 2.50 -0.91
C ASN A 652 -2.35 2.72 -0.33
N HIS A 653 -1.35 2.92 -1.19
CA HIS A 653 0.05 3.19 -0.85
C HIS A 653 0.71 2.20 0.13
N SER A 654 0.15 0.97 0.23
CA SER A 654 0.56 -0.07 1.17
C SER A 654 0.90 -1.39 0.49
N PHE A 655 1.73 -2.21 1.14
CA PHE A 655 1.99 -3.59 0.73
C PHE A 655 2.31 -4.51 1.91
N THR A 656 2.27 -5.82 1.67
CA THR A 656 2.55 -6.87 2.64
C THR A 656 3.96 -7.44 2.46
N ALA A 657 4.77 -7.41 3.51
CA ALA A 657 6.14 -7.90 3.49
C ALA A 657 6.53 -8.72 4.73
N GLY A 658 7.68 -9.39 4.65
CA GLY A 658 8.36 -10.06 5.77
C GLY A 658 8.05 -11.56 5.93
N LEU A 659 8.39 -12.07 7.11
CA LEU A 659 8.06 -13.43 7.56
C LEU A 659 6.62 -13.44 8.09
N GLY A 660 5.72 -14.16 7.42
CA GLY A 660 4.30 -14.30 7.79
C GLY A 660 3.42 -13.05 7.56
N GLY A 661 3.96 -12.01 6.91
CA GLY A 661 3.25 -10.80 6.47
C GLY A 661 3.04 -9.72 7.53
N VAL A 662 3.43 -8.49 7.20
CA VAL A 662 3.17 -7.23 7.93
C VAL A 662 2.88 -6.13 6.89
N PHE A 663 2.04 -5.13 7.23
CA PHE A 663 1.69 -4.01 6.33
C PHE A 663 2.63 -2.78 6.49
N CYS A 664 2.82 -2.00 5.40
CA CYS A 664 3.85 -0.95 5.20
C CYS A 664 3.27 0.34 4.52
N HIS A 665 3.79 1.59 4.71
CA HIS A 665 3.20 2.86 4.15
C HIS A 665 4.11 4.16 3.97
N ASN A 666 3.61 5.22 3.28
CA ASN A 666 4.19 6.57 2.95
C ASN A 666 3.92 7.80 3.90
N SER A 667 3.97 9.10 3.46
CA SER A 667 4.35 10.30 4.29
C SER A 667 3.46 11.60 4.27
N TYR A 668 3.93 12.76 4.85
CA TYR A 668 3.05 13.77 5.54
C TYR A 668 3.30 15.32 5.41
N SER A 669 4.52 15.88 5.51
CA SER A 669 4.74 17.23 6.12
C SER A 669 4.17 18.54 5.51
N MET A 670 3.83 18.62 4.21
CA MET A 670 3.60 19.93 3.56
C MET A 670 2.28 20.61 3.98
N GLY A 671 1.26 19.83 4.36
CA GLY A 671 -0.06 20.37 4.73
C GLY A 671 -0.04 21.25 5.99
N THR A 672 0.92 21.04 6.90
CA THR A 672 1.06 21.82 8.14
C THR A 672 1.29 23.32 7.90
N LEU A 673 2.04 23.69 6.84
CA LEU A 673 2.27 25.10 6.50
C LEU A 673 1.01 25.77 5.94
N VAL A 674 0.25 25.05 5.11
CA VAL A 674 -0.99 25.56 4.49
C VAL A 674 -2.04 25.88 5.55
N GLU A 675 -2.16 25.02 6.57
CA GLU A 675 -3.08 25.22 7.70
C GLU A 675 -2.76 26.50 8.49
N GLU A 676 -1.48 26.78 8.74
CA GLU A 676 -1.08 27.98 9.51
C GLU A 676 -1.32 29.30 8.73
N CYS A 677 -1.15 29.31 7.41
CA CYS A 677 -1.53 30.49 6.59
C CYS A 677 -3.01 30.85 6.77
N GLN A 678 -3.89 29.84 6.87
CA GLN A 678 -5.33 29.99 6.96
C GLN A 678 -5.85 30.31 8.38
N GLN A 679 -5.13 29.86 9.42
CA GLN A 679 -5.51 30.06 10.83
C GLN A 679 -4.89 31.28 11.51
N SER A 680 -3.90 31.92 10.87
CA SER A 680 -3.29 33.13 11.41
C SER A 680 -4.30 34.28 11.58
N ASP A 681 -4.01 35.17 12.50
CA ASP A 681 -4.73 36.43 12.74
C ASP A 681 -4.67 37.43 11.57
N VAL A 682 -3.86 37.13 10.54
CA VAL A 682 -3.73 37.88 9.30
C VAL A 682 -4.28 37.13 8.08
N SER A 683 -4.94 35.99 8.24
CA SER A 683 -5.36 35.14 7.11
C SER A 683 -6.30 35.85 6.14
N GLU A 684 -7.18 36.74 6.62
CA GLU A 684 -8.03 37.60 5.78
C GLU A 684 -7.23 38.53 4.83
N ASN A 685 -5.94 38.76 5.09
CA ASN A 685 -5.03 39.56 4.24
C ASN A 685 -4.08 38.68 3.40
N ILE A 686 -4.26 37.36 3.41
CA ILE A 686 -3.44 36.37 2.70
C ILE A 686 -4.30 35.60 1.70
N SER A 687 -3.73 35.32 0.53
CA SER A 687 -4.26 34.36 -0.44
C SER A 687 -3.29 33.18 -0.53
N THR A 688 -3.78 31.95 -0.41
CA THR A 688 -2.95 30.74 -0.39
C THR A 688 -3.27 29.86 -1.60
N ILE A 689 -2.26 29.55 -2.41
CA ILE A 689 -2.39 28.78 -3.65
C ILE A 689 -1.54 27.53 -3.56
N MET A 690 -2.15 26.37 -3.77
CA MET A 690 -1.50 25.08 -3.68
C MET A 690 -1.55 24.37 -5.03
N ILE A 691 -0.39 24.07 -5.60
CA ILE A 691 -0.29 23.25 -6.81
C ILE A 691 -0.32 21.79 -6.40
N ASP A 692 -1.37 21.07 -6.78
CA ASP A 692 -1.53 19.64 -6.47
C ASP A 692 -1.29 18.77 -7.72
N PRO A 693 -0.08 18.21 -7.89
CA PRO A 693 0.22 17.30 -8.99
C PRO A 693 -0.35 15.88 -8.79
N MET A 694 -0.81 15.52 -7.58
CA MET A 694 -1.23 14.15 -7.23
C MET A 694 -2.74 13.98 -6.99
N GLY A 695 -3.48 15.06 -6.69
CA GLY A 695 -4.94 15.06 -6.52
C GLY A 695 -5.39 14.59 -5.13
N ILE A 696 -4.69 15.01 -4.07
CA ILE A 696 -4.87 14.56 -2.68
C ILE A 696 -5.25 15.68 -1.70
N PHE A 697 -5.02 16.95 -2.03
CA PHE A 697 -5.22 18.06 -1.10
C PHE A 697 -6.67 18.55 -0.99
N TRP A 698 -7.57 18.14 -1.89
CA TRP A 698 -9.03 18.35 -1.75
C TRP A 698 -9.58 17.88 -0.39
N SER A 699 -8.88 16.95 0.25
CA SER A 699 -9.23 16.43 1.57
C SER A 699 -9.12 17.45 2.72
N MET A 700 -8.40 18.56 2.54
CA MET A 700 -8.29 19.63 3.56
C MET A 700 -9.63 20.24 3.99
N LYS A 701 -10.68 20.05 3.17
CA LYS A 701 -12.07 20.41 3.47
C LYS A 701 -12.71 19.57 4.60
N ARG A 702 -11.97 18.62 5.19
CA ARG A 702 -12.40 17.79 6.32
C ARG A 702 -11.44 17.96 7.52
N PRO A 703 -11.95 17.87 8.77
CA PRO A 703 -11.10 17.89 9.96
C PRO A 703 -10.32 16.57 10.08
N ASN A 704 -9.12 16.59 10.68
CA ASN A 704 -8.33 15.39 10.91
C ASN A 704 -8.85 14.57 12.11
N GLU A 705 -9.92 13.82 11.91
CA GLU A 705 -10.53 12.99 12.96
C GLU A 705 -9.73 11.72 13.30
N ARG A 706 -8.68 11.41 12.53
CA ARG A 706 -7.74 10.29 12.78
C ARG A 706 -6.71 10.63 13.85
N ASP A 707 -5.95 11.71 13.66
CA ASP A 707 -4.81 12.04 14.54
C ASP A 707 -5.21 12.76 15.84
N VAL A 708 -6.45 12.59 16.35
CA VAL A 708 -6.98 13.33 17.52
C VAL A 708 -6.07 13.17 18.75
N SER A 709 -5.63 11.94 19.04
CA SER A 709 -4.74 11.67 20.18
C SER A 709 -3.36 12.32 20.04
N MET A 710 -2.90 12.53 18.80
CA MET A 710 -1.67 13.24 18.51
C MET A 710 -1.88 14.76 18.61
N LEU A 711 -2.99 15.30 18.11
CA LEU A 711 -3.37 16.70 18.24
C LEU A 711 -3.56 17.11 19.72
N ASP A 712 -4.16 16.26 20.55
CA ASP A 712 -4.30 16.49 21.99
C ASP A 712 -2.92 16.60 22.70
N LYS A 713 -1.91 15.79 22.32
CA LYS A 713 -0.51 15.93 22.82
C LYS A 713 0.13 17.28 22.44
N TRP A 714 -0.47 18.01 21.51
CA TRP A 714 -0.04 19.32 21.04
C TRP A 714 -0.91 20.47 21.55
N ASP A 715 -1.91 20.20 22.39
CA ASP A 715 -2.95 21.14 22.82
C ASP A 715 -3.78 21.70 21.63
N MET A 716 -3.94 20.90 20.58
CA MET A 716 -4.63 21.25 19.32
C MET A 716 -5.86 20.36 19.08
N LYS A 717 -6.67 20.71 18.08
CA LYS A 717 -7.89 19.97 17.71
C LYS A 717 -7.98 19.75 16.20
N PRO A 718 -8.76 18.75 15.74
CA PRO A 718 -9.13 18.61 14.34
C PRO A 718 -9.91 19.84 13.85
N GLU A 719 -9.55 20.37 12.68
CA GLU A 719 -10.18 21.53 12.06
C GLU A 719 -10.23 21.35 10.53
N ALA A 720 -11.38 21.67 9.93
CA ALA A 720 -11.56 21.70 8.48
C ALA A 720 -11.23 23.10 7.94
N PHE A 721 -10.77 23.18 6.70
CA PHE A 721 -10.34 24.43 6.06
C PHE A 721 -11.17 24.68 4.80
N ASP A 722 -11.47 25.94 4.51
CA ASP A 722 -12.24 26.34 3.33
C ASP A 722 -11.37 26.34 2.06
N ALA A 723 -10.94 25.13 1.67
CA ALA A 723 -10.13 24.93 0.48
C ALA A 723 -11.01 24.84 -0.78
N GLN A 724 -10.82 25.74 -1.73
CA GLN A 724 -11.52 25.77 -3.02
C GLN A 724 -10.69 25.00 -4.05
N VAL A 725 -11.25 23.91 -4.59
CA VAL A 725 -10.56 22.98 -5.49
C VAL A 725 -10.91 23.32 -6.95
N TYR A 726 -9.90 23.73 -7.71
CA TYR A 726 -10.03 24.16 -9.09
C TYR A 726 -9.41 23.17 -10.06
N ILE A 727 -10.22 22.75 -11.04
CA ILE A 727 -9.81 21.82 -12.10
C ILE A 727 -9.82 22.50 -13.49
N PRO A 728 -9.13 21.95 -14.51
CA PRO A 728 -9.21 22.48 -15.86
C PRO A 728 -10.64 22.34 -16.42
N LYS A 729 -11.23 23.41 -16.96
CA LYS A 729 -12.64 23.40 -17.41
C LYS A 729 -12.97 22.31 -18.46
N GLY A 730 -12.05 22.01 -19.36
CA GLY A 730 -12.19 20.93 -20.34
C GLY A 730 -11.97 19.52 -19.78
N LYS A 731 -11.79 19.36 -18.47
CA LYS A 731 -11.56 18.10 -17.75
C LYS A 731 -12.63 17.77 -16.70
N THR A 732 -13.69 18.59 -16.56
CA THR A 732 -14.84 18.31 -15.68
C THR A 732 -15.33 16.88 -15.78
N ARG A 733 -15.57 16.40 -17.01
CA ARG A 733 -15.98 15.02 -17.27
C ARG A 733 -15.04 13.95 -16.68
N ASP A 734 -13.73 14.17 -16.67
CA ASP A 734 -12.75 13.23 -16.11
C ASP A 734 -12.83 13.14 -14.56
N PHE A 735 -13.38 14.16 -13.91
CA PHE A 735 -13.67 14.21 -12.47
C PHE A 735 -15.09 13.70 -12.18
N ASP A 736 -16.09 14.13 -12.95
CA ASP A 736 -17.48 13.68 -12.87
C ASP A 736 -17.60 12.15 -13.01
N GLU A 737 -16.91 11.54 -13.99
CA GLU A 737 -16.93 10.09 -14.22
C GLU A 737 -16.22 9.27 -13.12
N LYS A 738 -15.46 9.93 -12.24
CA LYS A 738 -14.73 9.32 -11.12
C LYS A 738 -15.29 9.73 -9.75
N GLU A 739 -16.37 10.50 -9.72
CA GLU A 739 -16.95 11.09 -8.51
C GLU A 739 -15.94 11.90 -7.66
N MET A 740 -14.92 12.47 -8.32
CA MET A 740 -13.85 13.25 -7.67
C MET A 740 -14.34 14.66 -7.32
N PRO A 741 -14.17 15.13 -6.08
CA PRO A 741 -14.65 16.44 -5.66
C PRO A 741 -13.83 17.58 -6.29
N TYR A 742 -14.54 18.58 -6.82
CA TYR A 742 -14.02 19.88 -7.22
C TYR A 742 -15.10 20.95 -6.99
N ASP A 743 -14.70 22.20 -6.79
CA ASP A 743 -15.63 23.31 -6.50
C ASP A 743 -15.88 24.17 -7.74
N ASP A 744 -14.83 24.47 -8.51
CA ASP A 744 -14.93 25.29 -9.72
C ASP A 744 -13.85 24.90 -10.76
N THR A 745 -13.87 25.58 -11.90
CA THR A 745 -13.05 25.28 -13.07
C THR A 745 -12.23 26.48 -13.50
N PHE A 746 -10.95 26.30 -13.83
CA PHE A 746 -10.12 27.35 -14.40
C PHE A 746 -9.93 27.20 -15.91
N THR A 747 -9.67 28.33 -16.55
CA THR A 747 -9.33 28.45 -17.97
C THR A 747 -8.20 29.44 -18.17
N LEU A 748 -7.48 29.27 -19.27
CA LEU A 748 -6.41 30.12 -19.77
C LEU A 748 -6.80 30.66 -21.14
N ASN A 749 -6.52 31.93 -21.40
CA ASN A 749 -6.68 32.53 -22.71
C ASN A 749 -5.43 32.26 -23.57
N PRO A 750 -5.53 31.58 -24.73
CA PRO A 750 -4.43 31.36 -25.67
C PRO A 750 -3.62 32.61 -26.04
N ALA A 751 -4.26 33.79 -26.06
CA ALA A 751 -3.61 35.04 -26.45
C ALA A 751 -2.66 35.61 -25.38
N GLN A 752 -2.81 35.20 -24.13
CA GLN A 752 -1.98 35.67 -23.01
C GLN A 752 -0.65 34.92 -22.88
N LEU A 753 -0.41 33.94 -23.77
CA LEU A 753 0.83 33.17 -23.86
C LEU A 753 1.78 33.79 -24.87
N THR A 754 3.05 33.94 -24.49
CA THR A 754 4.10 34.35 -25.43
C THR A 754 4.39 33.24 -26.46
N SER A 755 4.99 33.63 -27.58
CA SER A 755 5.52 32.68 -28.57
C SER A 755 6.50 31.68 -27.94
N GLU A 756 7.32 32.12 -26.98
CA GLU A 756 8.24 31.29 -26.22
C GLU A 756 7.52 30.24 -25.35
N GLU A 757 6.47 30.62 -24.62
CA GLU A 757 5.69 29.67 -23.81
C GLU A 757 5.00 28.63 -24.68
N TRP A 758 4.42 29.04 -25.81
CA TRP A 758 3.89 28.11 -26.80
C TRP A 758 4.95 27.14 -27.33
N ARG A 759 6.17 27.62 -27.61
CA ARG A 759 7.29 26.74 -28.01
C ARG A 759 7.66 25.74 -26.91
N MET A 760 7.81 26.20 -25.66
CA MET A 760 8.16 25.34 -24.52
C MET A 760 7.09 24.29 -24.25
N ALA A 761 5.81 24.67 -24.24
CA ALA A 761 4.69 23.75 -24.10
C ALA A 761 4.64 22.69 -25.22
N PHE A 762 4.97 23.08 -26.45
CA PHE A 762 5.06 22.19 -27.61
C PHE A 762 6.38 21.41 -27.75
N GLY A 763 7.36 21.66 -26.87
CA GLY A 763 8.71 21.09 -26.98
C GLY A 763 9.40 21.42 -28.30
N LEU A 764 9.38 22.69 -28.70
CA LEU A 764 9.97 23.18 -29.94
C LEU A 764 11.27 23.97 -29.67
N ASP A 765 12.37 23.56 -30.30
CA ASP A 765 13.62 24.32 -30.24
C ASP A 765 13.44 25.67 -30.95
N SER A 766 14.05 26.72 -30.40
CA SER A 766 13.92 28.11 -30.89
C SER A 766 14.26 28.29 -32.37
N ASN A 767 15.20 27.49 -32.90
CA ASN A 767 15.72 27.62 -34.27
C ASN A 767 14.98 26.78 -35.34
N THR A 768 13.84 26.16 -35.02
CA THR A 768 13.08 25.38 -36.03
C THR A 768 12.18 26.26 -36.91
N GLU A 769 11.92 25.82 -38.16
CA GLU A 769 10.92 26.48 -39.02
C GLU A 769 9.54 26.60 -38.36
N MET A 770 9.19 25.63 -37.51
CA MET A 770 7.91 25.60 -36.81
C MET A 770 7.85 26.64 -35.69
N SER A 771 8.96 26.86 -34.99
CA SER A 771 9.11 27.94 -34.01
C SER A 771 8.99 29.30 -34.67
N ILE A 772 9.67 29.52 -35.80
CA ILE A 772 9.60 30.79 -36.55
C ILE A 772 8.17 31.06 -37.08
N LEU A 773 7.47 30.02 -37.56
CA LEU A 773 6.08 30.11 -37.98
C LEU A 773 5.15 30.45 -36.80
N LEU A 774 5.31 29.76 -35.67
CA LEU A 774 4.54 30.00 -34.45
C LEU A 774 4.75 31.40 -33.89
N GLU A 775 5.99 31.89 -33.89
CA GLU A 775 6.38 33.21 -33.41
C GLU A 775 5.71 34.32 -34.22
N ARG A 776 5.88 34.31 -35.55
CA ARG A 776 5.18 35.25 -36.47
C ARG A 776 3.66 35.16 -36.35
N MET A 777 3.12 33.96 -36.20
CA MET A 777 1.68 33.76 -36.06
C MET A 777 1.14 34.34 -34.74
N CYS A 778 1.89 34.25 -33.64
CA CYS A 778 1.50 34.88 -32.38
C CYS A 778 1.62 36.42 -32.48
N GLU A 779 2.68 36.94 -33.11
CA GLU A 779 2.86 38.38 -33.35
C GLU A 779 1.68 38.96 -34.18
N ASP A 780 1.46 38.44 -35.39
CA ASP A 780 0.40 38.91 -36.29
C ASP A 780 -1.01 38.80 -35.66
N LEU A 781 -1.28 37.74 -34.88
CA LEU A 781 -2.57 37.58 -34.20
C LEU A 781 -2.72 38.52 -32.99
N THR A 782 -1.63 38.88 -32.33
CA THR A 782 -1.63 39.89 -31.27
C THR A 782 -1.88 41.28 -31.86
N ASP A 783 -1.30 41.58 -33.03
CA ASP A 783 -1.57 42.83 -33.76
C ASP A 783 -2.98 42.89 -34.37
N GLU A 784 -3.52 41.76 -34.87
CA GLU A 784 -4.86 41.69 -35.50
C GLU A 784 -6.01 41.63 -34.47
N PHE A 785 -5.80 41.00 -33.30
CA PHE A 785 -6.87 40.70 -32.33
C PHE A 785 -6.53 41.03 -30.85
N GLY A 786 -5.30 41.43 -30.51
CA GLY A 786 -4.89 41.59 -29.11
C GLY A 786 -5.14 40.33 -28.28
N ASP A 787 -5.68 40.50 -27.07
CA ASP A 787 -6.07 39.40 -26.18
C ASP A 787 -7.31 38.59 -26.67
N GLU A 788 -7.90 38.88 -27.84
CA GLU A 788 -9.10 38.20 -28.35
C GLU A 788 -8.82 36.96 -29.22
N TYR A 789 -7.56 36.64 -29.54
CA TYR A 789 -7.27 35.42 -30.33
C TYR A 789 -7.33 34.12 -29.52
N ARG A 790 -7.68 33.02 -30.20
CA ARG A 790 -7.87 31.69 -29.62
C ARG A 790 -7.23 30.64 -30.54
N ILE A 791 -7.11 29.39 -30.10
CA ILE A 791 -6.52 28.31 -30.93
C ILE A 791 -7.22 28.17 -32.31
N LYS A 792 -8.55 28.40 -32.39
CA LYS A 792 -9.30 28.46 -33.65
C LYS A 792 -8.78 29.54 -34.62
N HIS A 793 -8.33 30.68 -34.10
CA HIS A 793 -7.76 31.78 -34.89
C HIS A 793 -6.33 31.43 -35.34
N MET A 794 -5.52 30.82 -34.46
CA MET A 794 -4.19 30.27 -34.81
C MET A 794 -4.28 29.26 -35.95
N LYS A 795 -5.14 28.23 -35.83
CA LYS A 795 -5.37 27.21 -36.85
C LYS A 795 -5.80 27.81 -38.20
N LYS A 796 -6.64 28.86 -38.19
CA LYS A 796 -7.05 29.58 -39.41
C LYS A 796 -5.92 30.46 -39.98
N ALA A 797 -5.09 31.05 -39.14
CA ALA A 797 -3.97 31.90 -39.57
C ALA A 797 -2.89 31.10 -40.31
N LEU A 798 -2.70 29.81 -40.00
CA LEU A 798 -1.73 28.93 -40.70
C LEU A 798 -1.85 28.96 -42.23
N GLU A 799 -3.05 29.15 -42.78
CA GLU A 799 -3.29 29.24 -44.23
C GLU A 799 -2.71 30.54 -44.85
N LYS A 800 -2.52 31.61 -44.06
CA LYS A 800 -1.98 32.90 -44.50
C LYS A 800 -0.46 32.84 -44.78
N TYR A 801 0.27 31.85 -44.26
CA TYR A 801 1.74 31.82 -44.27
C TYR A 801 2.36 30.93 -45.37
N GLU A 802 3.34 31.48 -46.08
CA GLU A 802 4.18 30.75 -47.06
C GLU A 802 5.27 29.92 -46.36
N PHE A 803 4.88 28.78 -45.79
CA PHE A 803 5.78 27.79 -45.19
C PHE A 803 5.55 26.38 -45.76
N PRO A 804 6.51 25.44 -45.65
CA PRO A 804 6.33 24.06 -46.08
C PRO A 804 5.10 23.39 -45.45
N GLU A 805 4.32 22.66 -46.25
CA GLU A 805 3.09 21.97 -45.78
C GLU A 805 3.33 21.03 -44.60
N LYS A 806 4.50 20.36 -44.55
CA LYS A 806 4.91 19.52 -43.43
C LYS A 806 5.01 20.32 -42.12
N THR A 807 5.55 21.53 -42.19
CA THR A 807 5.74 22.43 -41.05
C THR A 807 4.40 23.00 -40.57
N LYS A 808 3.55 23.45 -41.50
CA LYS A 808 2.19 23.94 -41.17
C LYS A 808 1.32 22.86 -40.53
N ARG A 809 1.23 21.65 -41.13
CA ARG A 809 0.49 20.51 -40.55
C ARG A 809 1.07 20.06 -39.21
N GLY A 810 2.39 20.13 -39.04
CA GLY A 810 3.06 19.78 -37.79
C GLY A 810 2.76 20.75 -36.64
N LEU A 811 2.47 22.02 -36.95
CA LEU A 811 1.98 23.01 -35.98
C LEU A 811 0.47 22.90 -35.75
N GLU A 812 -0.32 22.65 -36.81
CA GLU A 812 -1.76 22.41 -36.70
C GLU A 812 -2.07 21.23 -35.77
N ASN A 813 -1.32 20.12 -35.89
CA ASN A 813 -1.47 18.97 -35.00
C ASN A 813 -1.14 19.30 -33.54
N ARG A 814 -0.14 20.15 -33.28
CA ARG A 814 0.19 20.61 -31.91
C ARG A 814 -0.92 21.49 -31.33
N LEU A 815 -1.47 22.38 -32.15
CA LEU A 815 -2.61 23.23 -31.77
C LEU A 815 -3.87 22.38 -31.50
N ARG A 816 -4.11 21.31 -32.26
CA ARG A 816 -5.18 20.34 -31.98
C ARG A 816 -4.95 19.62 -30.64
N ASN A 817 -3.74 19.11 -30.40
CA ASN A 817 -3.40 18.46 -29.13
C ASN A 817 -3.53 19.42 -27.93
N ALA A 818 -3.35 20.73 -28.13
CA ALA A 818 -3.57 21.74 -27.09
C ALA A 818 -5.05 21.99 -26.77
N GLU A 819 -5.96 21.78 -27.72
CA GLU A 819 -7.41 21.79 -27.44
C GLU A 819 -7.76 20.64 -26.46
N ASP A 820 -7.14 19.46 -26.63
CA ASP A 820 -7.34 18.28 -25.76
C ASP A 820 -6.76 18.44 -24.34
N TRP A 821 -5.91 19.43 -24.10
CA TRP A 821 -5.44 19.77 -22.74
C TRP A 821 -6.60 20.30 -21.88
N GLY A 822 -7.65 20.87 -22.47
CA GLY A 822 -8.82 21.36 -21.72
C GLY A 822 -8.57 22.56 -20.81
N VAL A 823 -7.35 23.12 -20.79
CA VAL A 823 -7.02 24.34 -20.04
C VAL A 823 -7.45 25.62 -20.74
N PHE A 824 -7.62 25.60 -22.07
CA PHE A 824 -7.87 26.82 -22.84
C PHE A 824 -9.36 27.17 -22.93
N GLY A 825 -9.68 28.45 -22.70
CA GLY A 825 -11.05 28.97 -22.72
C GLY A 825 -11.17 30.33 -23.41
N GLU A 826 -12.34 30.96 -23.28
CA GLU A 826 -12.57 32.29 -23.84
C GLU A 826 -11.93 33.40 -23.00
N GLU A 827 -11.78 33.21 -21.70
CA GLU A 827 -11.10 34.14 -20.79
C GLU A 827 -10.17 33.38 -19.85
N SER A 828 -9.19 34.07 -19.25
CA SER A 828 -8.33 33.51 -18.22
C SER A 828 -8.99 33.69 -16.85
N SER A 829 -9.58 32.62 -16.30
CA SER A 829 -10.28 32.63 -15.03
C SER A 829 -9.36 32.24 -13.86
N ILE A 830 -8.15 32.81 -13.83
CA ILE A 830 -7.13 32.54 -12.80
C ILE A 830 -6.99 33.69 -11.79
N ASP A 831 -7.69 34.82 -11.97
CA ASP A 831 -7.74 35.91 -10.97
C ASP A 831 -8.61 35.58 -9.75
N LYS A 832 -9.51 34.59 -9.88
CA LYS A 832 -10.31 34.04 -8.78
C LYS A 832 -9.57 33.00 -7.93
N LEU A 833 -8.30 32.75 -8.24
CA LEU A 833 -7.44 31.86 -7.46
C LEU A 833 -6.62 32.65 -6.43
N THR A 834 -6.97 33.92 -6.23
CA THR A 834 -6.10 34.90 -5.56
C THR A 834 -6.86 35.79 -4.58
N GLU A 835 -8.08 35.37 -4.18
CA GLU A 835 -8.95 36.16 -3.31
C GLU A 835 -8.44 36.13 -1.85
N ALA A 836 -8.71 37.20 -1.11
CA ALA A 836 -8.19 37.38 0.24
C ALA A 836 -8.93 36.47 1.25
N GLY A 837 -8.18 35.79 2.11
CA GLY A 837 -8.69 34.72 2.99
C GLY A 837 -8.79 33.34 2.34
N GLU A 838 -8.58 33.20 1.02
CA GLU A 838 -8.88 31.96 0.30
C GLU A 838 -7.71 30.96 0.27
N LEU A 839 -8.04 29.67 0.32
CA LEU A 839 -7.14 28.55 -0.01
C LEU A 839 -7.54 27.93 -1.36
N SER A 840 -6.87 28.35 -2.42
CA SER A 840 -7.04 27.82 -3.78
C SER A 840 -6.16 26.60 -4.05
N ILE A 841 -6.74 25.41 -4.16
CA ILE A 841 -6.06 24.18 -4.58
C ILE A 841 -6.22 24.03 -6.10
N VAL A 842 -5.12 24.10 -6.84
CA VAL A 842 -5.09 23.91 -8.29
C VAL A 842 -4.70 22.45 -8.58
N ASP A 843 -5.70 21.60 -8.81
CA ASP A 843 -5.48 20.20 -9.18
C ASP A 843 -5.03 20.12 -10.64
N VAL A 844 -3.79 19.67 -10.83
CA VAL A 844 -3.18 19.44 -12.14
C VAL A 844 -2.85 17.95 -12.37
N SER A 845 -3.34 17.06 -11.49
CA SER A 845 -3.07 15.62 -11.48
C SER A 845 -3.59 14.91 -12.75
N VAL A 846 -4.71 15.39 -13.30
CA VAL A 846 -5.32 14.91 -14.55
C VAL A 846 -4.35 14.92 -15.74
N PHE A 847 -3.36 15.81 -15.75
CA PHE A 847 -2.33 15.85 -16.80
C PHE A 847 -1.27 14.77 -16.65
N GLY A 848 -1.05 14.20 -15.46
CA GLY A 848 -0.05 13.14 -15.23
C GLY A 848 -0.30 11.87 -16.06
N GLN A 849 -1.51 11.70 -16.60
CA GLN A 849 -1.90 10.59 -17.48
C GLN A 849 -1.65 10.88 -18.98
N LEU A 850 -1.29 12.12 -19.36
CA LEU A 850 -1.11 12.54 -20.75
C LEU A 850 0.37 12.52 -21.18
N SER A 851 0.62 12.14 -22.43
CA SER A 851 1.97 12.24 -23.03
C SER A 851 2.40 13.69 -23.15
N GLY A 852 3.46 14.08 -22.44
CA GLY A 852 3.91 15.46 -22.30
C GLY A 852 3.17 16.27 -21.21
N GLY A 853 2.32 15.64 -20.40
CA GLY A 853 1.50 16.27 -19.38
C GLY A 853 2.25 17.17 -18.39
N THR A 854 3.46 16.77 -17.96
CA THR A 854 4.32 17.60 -17.09
C THR A 854 4.61 18.99 -17.67
N ARG A 855 4.70 19.12 -19.00
CA ARG A 855 4.87 20.44 -19.64
C ARG A 855 3.60 21.29 -19.60
N VAL A 856 2.43 20.66 -19.56
CA VAL A 856 1.13 21.34 -19.39
C VAL A 856 0.98 21.77 -17.93
N GLN A 857 1.35 20.91 -16.96
CA GLN A 857 1.41 21.28 -15.54
C GLN A 857 2.34 22.48 -15.33
N ALA A 858 3.56 22.42 -15.86
CA ALA A 858 4.52 23.52 -15.79
C ALA A 858 4.03 24.79 -16.52
N LEU A 859 3.28 24.65 -17.63
CA LEU A 859 2.66 25.80 -18.30
C LEU A 859 1.59 26.47 -17.43
N VAL A 860 0.74 25.71 -16.73
CA VAL A 860 -0.25 26.27 -15.79
C VAL A 860 0.47 27.03 -14.67
N VAL A 861 1.45 26.41 -14.02
CA VAL A 861 2.26 27.04 -12.96
C VAL A 861 2.99 28.29 -13.47
N ALA A 862 3.55 28.27 -14.68
CA ALA A 862 4.21 29.41 -15.31
C ALA A 862 3.30 30.64 -15.43
N ILE A 863 2.06 30.45 -15.88
CA ILE A 863 1.11 31.55 -16.11
C ILE A 863 0.60 32.10 -14.78
N LEU A 864 0.28 31.22 -13.82
CA LEU A 864 -0.06 31.62 -12.45
C LEU A 864 1.08 32.47 -11.87
N ALA A 865 2.31 31.96 -11.90
CA ALA A 865 3.50 32.64 -11.43
C ALA A 865 3.68 34.03 -12.08
N LYS A 866 3.55 34.13 -13.40
CA LYS A 866 3.66 35.42 -14.11
C LYS A 866 2.55 36.41 -13.73
N ARG A 867 1.29 35.96 -13.64
CA ARG A 867 0.13 36.83 -13.46
C ARG A 867 0.05 37.39 -12.06
N ILE A 868 0.20 36.53 -11.04
CA ILE A 868 0.12 36.93 -9.63
C ILE A 868 1.26 37.91 -9.31
N LEU A 869 2.49 37.60 -9.72
CA LEU A 869 3.63 38.52 -9.57
C LEU A 869 3.39 39.86 -10.30
N ARG A 870 2.79 39.85 -11.49
CA ARG A 870 2.44 41.10 -12.22
C ARG A 870 1.36 41.91 -11.50
N ARG A 871 0.33 41.26 -10.96
CA ARG A 871 -0.76 41.88 -10.18
C ARG A 871 -0.20 42.53 -8.92
N ARG A 872 0.56 41.78 -8.12
CA ARG A 872 1.20 42.28 -6.89
C ARG A 872 2.28 43.36 -7.13
N MET A 873 3.08 43.28 -8.21
CA MET A 873 3.95 44.40 -8.62
C MET A 873 3.20 45.69 -8.99
N ALA A 874 1.94 45.60 -9.42
CA ALA A 874 1.10 46.77 -9.66
C ALA A 874 0.46 47.26 -8.35
N ALA A 875 -0.02 46.35 -7.50
CA ALA A 875 -0.57 46.64 -6.17
C ALA A 875 0.44 47.35 -5.27
N ARG A 876 1.67 46.83 -5.13
CA ARG A 876 2.71 47.46 -4.29
C ARG A 876 3.01 48.91 -4.68
N ARG A 877 2.89 49.27 -5.97
CA ARG A 877 3.07 50.65 -6.44
C ARG A 877 1.93 51.58 -6.03
N LEU A 878 0.73 51.04 -5.80
CA LEU A 878 -0.41 51.78 -5.29
C LEU A 878 -0.32 51.90 -3.76
N GLU A 879 0.03 50.81 -3.06
CA GLU A 879 0.33 50.81 -1.63
C GLU A 879 1.37 51.88 -1.26
N GLU A 880 2.52 51.91 -1.95
CA GLU A 880 3.56 52.94 -1.76
C GLU A 880 3.05 54.38 -1.99
N LEU A 881 2.12 54.57 -2.95
CA LEU A 881 1.53 55.88 -3.21
C LEU A 881 0.50 56.29 -2.14
N ASP A 882 -0.21 55.33 -1.57
CA ASP A 882 -1.19 55.55 -0.50
C ASP A 882 -0.49 55.75 0.85
N GLU A 883 0.56 54.96 1.16
CA GLU A 883 1.50 55.18 2.28
C GLU A 883 2.07 56.62 2.25
N MET A 884 2.58 57.08 1.09
CA MET A 884 3.05 58.46 0.90
C MET A 884 1.98 59.54 1.09
N GLN A 885 0.70 59.19 0.95
CA GLN A 885 -0.45 60.08 1.15
C GLN A 885 -1.07 59.96 2.56
N GLY A 886 -0.59 59.04 3.40
CA GLY A 886 -1.20 58.74 4.70
C GLY A 886 -2.58 58.08 4.57
N LEU A 887 -2.80 57.35 3.48
CA LEU A 887 -3.98 56.51 3.27
C LEU A 887 -3.62 55.06 3.60
N ASP A 888 -4.52 54.37 4.28
CA ASP A 888 -4.40 52.96 4.61
C ASP A 888 -5.38 52.17 3.74
N ARG A 889 -4.85 51.52 2.71
CA ARG A 889 -5.60 50.78 1.67
C ARG A 889 -4.76 49.63 1.11
N ALA A 890 -4.95 48.44 1.66
CA ALA A 890 -4.46 47.20 1.08
C ALA A 890 -5.62 46.50 0.33
N ASP A 891 -5.78 46.80 -0.97
CA ASP A 891 -6.84 46.21 -1.81
C ASP A 891 -6.48 44.79 -2.33
N GLU A 892 -5.26 44.31 -2.10
CA GLU A 892 -4.70 43.10 -2.72
C GLU A 892 -3.89 42.28 -1.69
N PRO A 893 -4.24 41.01 -1.40
CA PRO A 893 -3.62 40.24 -0.31
C PRO A 893 -2.20 39.77 -0.64
N ILE A 894 -1.42 39.44 0.40
CA ILE A 894 -0.12 38.76 0.25
C ILE A 894 -0.36 37.36 -0.32
N GLN A 895 0.41 36.97 -1.34
CA GLN A 895 0.15 35.75 -2.11
C GLN A 895 1.17 34.66 -1.76
N TRP A 896 0.71 33.55 -1.21
CA TRP A 896 1.52 32.36 -0.94
C TRP A 896 1.29 31.30 -2.02
N MET A 897 2.33 30.91 -2.76
CA MET A 897 2.26 29.75 -3.66
C MET A 897 3.07 28.58 -3.10
N LEU A 898 2.44 27.41 -2.97
CA LEU A 898 3.08 26.17 -2.52
C LEU A 898 3.10 25.13 -3.65
N ILE A 899 4.26 24.51 -3.86
CA ILE A 899 4.49 23.54 -4.93
C ILE A 899 5.13 22.27 -4.35
N ASP A 900 4.40 21.16 -4.39
CA ASP A 900 4.97 19.82 -4.13
C ASP A 900 5.72 19.31 -5.36
N GLU A 901 6.73 18.47 -5.12
CA GLU A 901 7.67 18.00 -6.15
C GLU A 901 8.21 19.13 -7.04
N ALA A 902 8.59 20.24 -6.40
CA ALA A 902 9.05 21.49 -7.03
C ALA A 902 10.16 21.31 -8.09
N HIS A 903 10.94 20.23 -8.02
CA HIS A 903 11.98 19.91 -8.98
C HIS A 903 11.46 19.53 -10.39
N GLU A 904 10.20 19.09 -10.53
CA GLU A 904 9.55 18.87 -11.83
C GLU A 904 9.22 20.20 -12.55
N TYR A 905 9.09 21.29 -11.80
CA TYR A 905 8.77 22.64 -12.30
C TYR A 905 10.02 23.50 -12.46
N LEU A 906 10.96 23.38 -11.52
CA LEU A 906 12.17 24.20 -11.40
C LEU A 906 13.44 23.34 -11.26
N PRO A 907 13.77 22.53 -12.28
CA PRO A 907 14.89 21.59 -12.22
C PRO A 907 16.26 22.28 -12.21
N ALA A 908 17.27 21.58 -11.69
CA ALA A 908 18.67 21.97 -11.75
C ALA A 908 19.28 21.89 -13.16
N GLU A 909 18.79 20.97 -14.00
CA GLU A 909 19.21 20.82 -15.39
C GLU A 909 18.04 20.98 -16.36
N GLY A 910 18.26 21.72 -17.44
CA GLY A 910 17.24 22.01 -18.45
C GLY A 910 16.27 23.13 -18.03
N GLU A 911 15.25 23.35 -18.86
CA GLU A 911 14.23 24.38 -18.64
C GLU A 911 12.82 23.81 -18.85
N THR A 912 11.87 24.29 -18.04
CA THR A 912 10.44 24.09 -18.20
C THR A 912 9.77 25.45 -18.49
N PRO A 913 8.50 25.49 -18.94
CA PRO A 913 7.74 26.73 -18.98
C PRO A 913 7.75 27.53 -17.66
N ALA A 914 7.85 26.84 -16.51
CA ALA A 914 7.82 27.45 -15.17
C ALA A 914 9.19 27.96 -14.68
N THR A 915 10.31 27.52 -15.27
CA THR A 915 11.67 27.86 -14.79
C THR A 915 11.88 29.38 -14.67
N ASN A 916 11.75 30.11 -15.77
CA ASN A 916 11.98 31.56 -15.78
C ASN A 916 10.96 32.36 -14.93
N PRO A 917 9.64 32.05 -14.95
CA PRO A 917 8.67 32.63 -14.02
C PRO A 917 9.00 32.43 -12.55
N LEU A 918 9.31 31.20 -12.13
CA LEU A 918 9.57 30.88 -10.73
C LEU A 918 10.92 31.46 -10.27
N LEU A 919 11.98 31.44 -11.10
CA LEU A 919 13.23 32.13 -10.77
C LEU A 919 13.04 33.64 -10.61
N ARG A 920 12.16 34.26 -11.41
CA ARG A 920 11.81 35.66 -11.23
C ARG A 920 11.04 35.89 -9.92
N TRP A 921 10.10 35.02 -9.59
CA TRP A 921 9.37 35.06 -8.32
C TRP A 921 10.32 34.93 -7.12
N VAL A 922 11.23 33.96 -7.14
CA VAL A 922 12.25 33.81 -6.09
C VAL A 922 13.11 35.07 -5.94
N LYS A 923 13.56 35.65 -7.06
CA LYS A 923 14.48 36.78 -7.05
C LYS A 923 13.87 38.12 -6.61
N ILE A 924 12.62 38.39 -7.00
CA ILE A 924 11.97 39.71 -6.78
C ILE A 924 10.58 39.63 -6.16
N GLY A 925 10.13 38.45 -5.70
CA GLY A 925 8.76 38.24 -5.22
C GLY A 925 8.50 38.78 -3.80
N ARG A 926 9.52 38.82 -2.95
CA ARG A 926 9.36 39.33 -1.58
C ARG A 926 8.95 40.82 -1.54
N GLU A 927 9.58 41.66 -2.36
CA GLU A 927 9.30 43.11 -2.47
C GLU A 927 7.81 43.45 -2.79
N PRO A 928 7.17 42.86 -3.81
CA PRO A 928 5.74 43.08 -4.09
C PRO A 928 4.79 42.27 -3.20
N GLY A 929 5.24 41.52 -2.20
CA GLY A 929 4.33 40.78 -1.31
C GLY A 929 3.92 39.40 -1.83
N VAL A 930 4.84 38.61 -2.41
CA VAL A 930 4.57 37.22 -2.82
C VAL A 930 5.58 36.21 -2.27
N SER A 931 5.07 35.17 -1.59
CA SER A 931 5.82 34.05 -1.02
C SER A 931 5.82 32.85 -1.96
N LEU A 932 6.84 31.99 -1.84
CA LEU A 932 6.94 30.74 -2.59
C LEU A 932 7.50 29.62 -1.69
N VAL A 933 6.75 28.54 -1.52
CA VAL A 933 7.17 27.33 -0.82
C VAL A 933 7.48 26.24 -1.84
N LEU A 934 8.74 25.80 -1.89
CA LEU A 934 9.22 24.76 -2.79
C LEU A 934 9.50 23.49 -1.99
N CYS A 935 8.65 22.49 -2.15
CA CYS A 935 8.77 21.20 -1.47
C CYS A 935 9.36 20.15 -2.42
N THR A 936 10.41 19.45 -1.99
CA THR A 936 11.00 18.33 -2.74
C THR A 936 11.79 17.40 -1.83
N GLN A 937 11.77 16.11 -2.11
CA GLN A 937 12.63 15.13 -1.44
C GLN A 937 14.09 15.20 -1.93
N GLN A 938 14.34 15.97 -3.00
CA GLN A 938 15.61 16.06 -3.72
C GLN A 938 16.04 17.53 -3.91
N PRO A 939 16.62 18.19 -2.90
CA PRO A 939 17.14 19.55 -3.06
C PRO A 939 18.17 19.68 -4.18
N ALA A 940 19.07 18.71 -4.40
CA ALA A 940 20.09 18.78 -5.46
C ALA A 940 19.50 18.77 -6.88
N LYS A 941 18.24 18.35 -7.06
CA LYS A 941 17.51 18.46 -8.33
C LYS A 941 16.78 19.79 -8.51
N LEU A 942 16.69 20.63 -7.48
CA LEU A 942 16.09 21.95 -7.57
C LEU A 942 17.09 22.97 -8.11
N HIS A 943 16.63 23.96 -8.87
CA HIS A 943 17.50 24.96 -9.47
C HIS A 943 18.39 25.70 -8.43
N PRO A 944 19.74 25.78 -8.60
CA PRO A 944 20.64 26.38 -7.62
C PRO A 944 20.35 27.86 -7.28
N ASN A 945 19.91 28.66 -8.26
CA ASN A 945 19.45 30.04 -8.01
C ASN A 945 18.13 30.13 -7.22
N ALA A 946 17.36 29.04 -7.10
CA ALA A 946 16.18 28.98 -6.24
C ALA A 946 16.59 28.68 -4.80
N LEU A 947 17.43 27.65 -4.63
CA LEU A 947 18.05 27.26 -3.37
C LEU A 947 18.78 28.42 -2.68
N SER A 948 19.72 29.05 -3.38
CA SER A 948 20.57 30.15 -2.86
C SER A 948 19.85 31.49 -2.63
N GLN A 949 18.52 31.51 -2.69
CA GLN A 949 17.67 32.67 -2.44
C GLN A 949 16.55 32.38 -1.42
N MET A 950 16.51 31.16 -0.88
CA MET A 950 15.64 30.79 0.23
C MET A 950 16.11 31.46 1.52
N ASP A 951 15.21 32.20 2.17
CA ASP A 951 15.45 32.83 3.47
C ASP A 951 14.98 31.95 4.64
N LEU A 952 14.16 30.93 4.35
CA LEU A 952 13.74 29.91 5.30
C LEU A 952 13.91 28.51 4.70
N LEU A 953 14.43 27.59 5.49
CA LEU A 953 14.69 26.22 5.03
C LEU A 953 14.36 25.22 6.14
N LEU A 954 13.42 24.33 5.87
CA LEU A 954 13.02 23.22 6.73
C LEU A 954 13.63 21.92 6.16
N ALA A 955 14.78 21.51 6.68
CA ALA A 955 15.44 20.26 6.33
C ALA A 955 15.06 19.15 7.30
N HIS A 956 14.17 18.25 6.89
CA HIS A 956 14.08 16.93 7.52
C HIS A 956 15.39 16.14 7.29
N ARG A 957 15.56 14.99 7.97
CA ARG A 957 16.80 14.21 7.84
C ARG A 957 17.04 13.80 6.38
N LEU A 958 18.15 14.29 5.81
CA LEU A 958 18.64 13.99 4.47
C LEU A 958 19.84 13.04 4.58
N THR A 959 19.89 12.03 3.71
CA THR A 959 20.93 10.98 3.75
C THR A 959 21.87 11.02 2.54
N ALA A 960 21.41 11.58 1.41
CA ALA A 960 22.18 11.61 0.17
C ALA A 960 23.19 12.76 0.22
N GLN A 961 24.49 12.46 0.02
CA GLN A 961 25.55 13.46 0.18
C GLN A 961 25.36 14.66 -0.75
N GLN A 962 24.97 14.46 -2.02
CA GLN A 962 24.69 15.57 -2.96
C GLN A 962 23.57 16.50 -2.48
N ASP A 963 22.57 15.96 -1.77
CA ASP A 963 21.42 16.71 -1.28
C ASP A 963 21.78 17.45 0.01
N ILE A 964 22.69 16.90 0.83
CA ILE A 964 23.34 17.62 1.94
C ILE A 964 24.25 18.73 1.39
N ASP A 965 25.12 18.43 0.42
CA ASP A 965 26.06 19.36 -0.21
C ASP A 965 25.32 20.55 -0.83
N ALA A 966 24.24 20.29 -1.59
CA ALA A 966 23.42 21.33 -2.23
C ALA A 966 22.79 22.30 -1.23
N LEU A 967 22.49 21.86 0.00
CA LEU A 967 22.04 22.75 1.08
C LEU A 967 23.21 23.37 1.85
N GLN A 968 24.30 22.64 2.00
CA GLN A 968 25.52 23.10 2.68
C GLN A 968 26.20 24.25 1.92
N GLU A 969 26.14 24.28 0.58
CA GLU A 969 26.66 25.39 -0.24
C GLU A 969 25.96 26.74 0.05
N ILE A 970 24.72 26.71 0.57
CA ILE A 970 23.92 27.91 0.90
C ILE A 970 24.30 28.45 2.30
N MET A 971 24.52 27.55 3.26
CA MET A 971 24.39 27.83 4.71
C MET A 971 25.70 28.15 5.47
N GLN A 972 26.83 28.34 4.76
CA GLN A 972 28.16 28.27 5.40
C GLN A 972 28.54 29.43 6.34
N THR A 973 27.85 30.58 6.29
CA THR A 973 28.36 31.84 6.86
C THR A 973 28.15 32.02 8.36
N TYR A 974 27.11 31.43 8.95
CA TYR A 974 26.78 31.59 10.39
C TYR A 974 26.67 30.26 11.17
N MET A 975 26.69 29.11 10.51
CA MET A 975 26.71 27.82 11.21
C MET A 975 28.08 27.52 11.82
N ARG A 976 28.10 26.99 13.05
CA ARG A 976 29.34 26.70 13.80
C ARG A 976 30.01 25.39 13.36
N TYR A 977 29.22 24.51 12.78
CA TYR A 977 29.61 23.18 12.32
C TYR A 977 29.02 22.93 10.93
N ASP A 978 29.43 21.82 10.31
CA ASP A 978 28.85 21.32 9.07
C ASP A 978 27.32 21.10 9.21
N LEU A 979 26.54 21.37 8.16
CA LEU A 979 25.10 21.08 8.12
C LEU A 979 24.82 19.62 8.51
N ARG A 980 25.69 18.70 8.06
CA ARG A 980 25.62 17.29 8.40
C ARG A 980 25.64 17.03 9.91
N HIS A 981 26.48 17.74 10.67
CA HIS A 981 26.54 17.58 12.13
C HIS A 981 25.20 17.96 12.80
N TYR A 982 24.53 19.01 12.28
CA TYR A 982 23.22 19.43 12.77
C TYR A 982 22.09 18.47 12.38
N ILE A 983 22.16 17.85 11.19
CA ILE A 983 21.18 16.85 10.72
C ILE A 983 21.37 15.50 11.44
N ASP A 984 22.61 15.08 11.66
CA ASP A 984 22.96 13.81 12.31
C ASP A 984 22.54 13.84 13.80
N ALA A 985 22.62 14.98 14.48
CA ALA A 985 22.21 15.16 15.88
C ALA A 985 20.68 15.31 16.11
N LEU A 986 19.86 15.20 15.06
CA LEU A 986 18.39 15.23 15.18
C LEU A 986 17.86 13.88 15.70
N PRO A 987 16.95 13.86 16.71
CA PRO A 987 16.33 12.62 17.18
C PRO A 987 15.58 11.91 16.05
N ASP A 988 15.63 10.58 16.04
CA ASP A 988 15.01 9.80 14.97
C ASP A 988 13.52 9.52 15.22
N ARG A 989 12.70 10.56 15.04
CA ARG A 989 11.24 10.44 15.13
C ARG A 989 10.53 11.28 14.06
N PRO A 990 9.29 10.91 13.70
CA PRO A 990 8.57 11.48 12.56
C PRO A 990 8.39 12.98 12.72
N GLY A 991 8.46 13.75 11.64
CA GLY A 991 8.33 15.20 11.69
C GLY A 991 9.53 15.96 12.29
N THR A 992 10.61 15.30 12.71
CA THR A 992 11.84 15.99 13.13
C THR A 992 12.51 16.69 11.93
N ALA A 993 12.93 17.94 12.12
CA ALA A 993 13.58 18.78 11.12
C ALA A 993 14.60 19.75 11.74
N MET A 994 15.60 20.14 10.95
CA MET A 994 16.42 21.32 11.20
C MET A 994 15.79 22.50 10.45
N ILE A 995 15.34 23.52 11.18
CA ILE A 995 14.82 24.75 10.59
C ILE A 995 15.93 25.79 10.60
N MET A 996 16.32 26.25 9.42
CA MET A 996 17.35 27.25 9.22
C MET A 996 16.69 28.54 8.74
N ASP A 997 17.01 29.65 9.41
CA ASP A 997 16.40 30.96 9.21
C ASP A 997 17.48 32.02 8.98
N ASP A 998 17.55 32.50 7.75
CA ASP A 998 18.52 33.50 7.29
C ASP A 998 18.21 34.87 7.92
N ASN A 999 16.94 35.15 8.24
CA ASN A 999 16.50 36.42 8.86
C ASN A 999 16.96 36.56 10.32
N SER A 1000 17.16 35.45 11.03
CA SER A 1000 17.70 35.44 12.40
C SER A 1000 19.10 34.81 12.53
N GLU A 1001 19.74 34.48 11.41
CA GLU A 1001 21.05 33.80 11.30
C GLU A 1001 21.18 32.58 12.24
N ARG A 1002 20.12 31.78 12.34
CA ARG A 1002 20.00 30.70 13.34
C ARG A 1002 19.46 29.40 12.74
N ALA A 1003 19.90 28.30 13.35
CA ALA A 1003 19.40 26.96 13.11
C ALA A 1003 18.68 26.44 14.37
N TYR A 1004 17.50 25.88 14.19
CA TYR A 1004 16.62 25.38 15.24
C TYR A 1004 16.28 23.91 14.94
N PRO A 1005 16.83 22.93 15.68
CA PRO A 1005 16.26 21.59 15.68
C PRO A 1005 14.81 21.67 16.18
N ALA A 1006 13.90 21.04 15.46
CA ALA A 1006 12.47 21.21 15.63
C ALA A 1006 11.74 19.89 15.42
N GLN A 1007 10.63 19.76 16.15
CA GLN A 1007 9.61 18.77 15.94
C GLN A 1007 8.44 19.45 15.22
N MET A 1008 8.10 19.04 14.00
CA MET A 1008 6.90 19.53 13.32
C MET A 1008 5.64 19.01 14.01
N ARG A 1009 4.56 19.80 14.00
CA ARG A 1009 3.26 19.41 14.56
C ARG A 1009 2.46 18.47 13.62
N PRO A 1010 1.56 17.62 14.15
CA PRO A 1010 0.54 16.94 13.35
C PRO A 1010 -0.38 17.94 12.65
N ARG A 1011 -1.01 17.52 11.56
CA ARG A 1011 -2.00 18.28 10.78
C ARG A 1011 -3.35 18.32 11.49
N LYS A 1012 -4.01 19.49 11.46
CA LYS A 1012 -5.38 19.68 11.96
C LYS A 1012 -6.43 19.26 10.91
N SER A 1013 -6.08 19.35 9.63
CA SER A 1013 -6.93 19.00 8.50
C SER A 1013 -6.62 17.61 7.96
N TRP A 1014 -7.64 16.95 7.40
CA TRP A 1014 -7.51 15.60 6.89
C TRP A 1014 -6.44 15.50 5.80
N HIS A 1015 -5.73 14.37 5.78
CA HIS A 1015 -4.67 14.07 4.84
C HIS A 1015 -5.05 12.84 4.01
N ALA A 1016 -5.60 13.03 2.81
CA ALA A 1016 -5.86 11.93 1.86
C ALA A 1016 -4.60 11.48 1.09
N GLY A 1017 -3.43 12.06 1.36
CA GLY A 1017 -2.14 11.41 1.10
C GLY A 1017 -1.60 10.64 2.31
N GLY A 1018 -2.31 10.69 3.45
CA GLY A 1018 -2.08 9.80 4.58
C GLY A 1018 -2.69 8.45 4.25
N THR A 1019 -2.23 7.40 4.93
CA THR A 1019 -2.79 6.09 4.66
C THR A 1019 -4.29 6.11 4.89
N PRO A 1020 -5.07 5.37 4.09
CA PRO A 1020 -6.35 4.89 4.57
C PRO A 1020 -6.17 4.15 5.90
N ASP A 1021 -6.95 4.56 6.90
CA ASP A 1021 -7.14 3.87 8.16
C ASP A 1021 -8.63 3.56 8.29
N ALA A 1022 -8.94 2.38 8.83
CA ALA A 1022 -10.25 1.75 8.67
C ALA A 1022 -10.97 1.56 10.01
N PHE A 1023 -10.69 2.49 10.93
CA PHE A 1023 -11.58 2.87 12.01
C PHE A 1023 -12.56 4.00 11.57
N ASP A 1024 -12.54 4.43 10.30
CA ASP A 1024 -13.32 5.56 9.74
C ASP A 1024 -14.34 5.20 8.63
#